data_AF-A0A1G5BIS7-F1
#
_entry.id   AF-A0A1G5BIS7-F1
#
_cell.length_a   1.000
_cell.length_b   1.000
_cell.length_c   1.000
_cell.angle_alpha   90.00
_cell.angle_beta   90.00
_cell.angle_gamma   90.00
#
_symmetry.space_group_name_H-M   'P 1'
#
loop_
_entity.id
_entity.type
_entity.pdbx_description
1 polymer ?
#
loop_
_entity_poly.entity_id
_entity_poly.type
_entity_poly.pdbx_seq_one_letter_code
_entity_poly.pdbx_strand_id
1 'polypeptide(L)'
;MSQIRKAQKKDPKSILLTWLAVTLLLTYLGMMFGAVWDEDGGIGTLFPNFIEYYTASPLNLIVKYTEHAPIFIGIFVFTWTLFYIFQQTQFSYDFQGEEYGSASWATAKAFTNEFANHDNNNLVEVNFGDKEEEVRKKFPRLQFPYRVNTKNYWLAEGVYVNIDNEKTSNLNALVIGPPGTGKSFRLARPVLSQLAGNYVVTDPKAELFHQTAQYFEDNGYEVMVLNVESEDSMSMSVHFNPFRYIRNESEIMSMAQILMKATTAPGAESGSNQFFEDSAEILLTCLLYIIHYDRPPEKQNWKEFVKLLEATAVHQTGTGQIENYGMPKYNQDGTMATDHNGNPELVGGPDCEPGILRIVTDCDKRWRESPEHKGDGTHFPGFVDIEKYYNGAPETTSSIVASLDAHCRYMKLRCVQELLSEDEIDISKNFGYSQPDENSSTGKRILYLVTSENQHYFDWIVSVIYSLFFDELYHLTMADPWFHETLPQHLTFLMDEFANVTLPDSFVERLSTMRSRNMSAFMIVQNLIQLKRKFPKYDMDHDLIGNCSIIEILGAPDQDSCEYLSKMFGNQTIHKRSIGNTYGMQGSTSHTDDIMEKPLFSAQEMYSMKKDGPAAIIVKGSNPLYEPKVQFQNSPLMPLLCRKDYYVPKNLRKAANSPAIGPDGSEYYDEEADDVVVDFEKYGDRQLMVKKLMDKGFKPHQIDVMEDVILNVNVRMDDITAYINPTMSIEEIEEILYAN
;
A
#
# COMPACT_ATOMS: atom_id res chain seq x y z
N MET A 1 5.10 -28.88 19.79
CA MET A 1 5.53 -29.69 20.96
C MET A 1 7.06 -29.81 20.99
N SER A 2 7.76 -28.78 21.49
CA SER A 2 9.18 -28.88 21.83
C SER A 2 9.30 -28.78 23.35
N GLN A 3 9.84 -29.84 23.95
CA GLN A 3 10.14 -29.85 25.38
C GLN A 3 11.27 -28.86 25.65
N ILE A 4 10.90 -27.67 26.11
CA ILE A 4 11.76 -26.83 26.93
C ILE A 4 12.30 -27.73 28.03
N ARG A 5 13.63 -27.84 28.17
CA ARG A 5 14.26 -28.50 29.30
C ARG A 5 13.83 -27.74 30.56
N LYS A 6 12.73 -28.19 31.15
CA LYS A 6 12.37 -27.92 32.54
C LYS A 6 13.62 -28.16 33.37
N ALA A 7 13.99 -27.21 34.23
CA ALA A 7 14.92 -27.50 35.31
C ALA A 7 14.40 -28.78 35.98
N GLN A 8 15.14 -29.88 35.86
CA GLN A 8 14.71 -31.15 36.42
C GLN A 8 14.52 -30.92 37.92
N LYS A 9 13.27 -31.01 38.40
CA LYS A 9 12.98 -31.17 39.83
C LYS A 9 13.85 -32.35 40.28
N LYS A 10 14.94 -32.07 40.99
CA LYS A 10 15.83 -33.10 41.51
C LYS A 10 14.95 -34.04 42.35
N ASP A 11 15.06 -35.35 42.11
CA ASP A 11 14.27 -36.36 42.81
C ASP A 11 14.41 -36.12 44.33
N PRO A 12 13.33 -36.03 45.12
CA PRO A 12 13.41 -35.84 46.56
C PRO A 12 14.35 -36.84 47.24
N LYS A 13 14.47 -38.06 46.70
CA LYS A 13 15.44 -39.05 47.18
C LYS A 13 16.88 -38.59 46.96
N SER A 14 17.21 -38.04 45.80
CA SER A 14 18.55 -37.51 45.48
C SER A 14 18.92 -36.30 46.35
N ILE A 15 17.95 -35.44 46.65
CA ILE A 15 18.11 -34.29 47.54
C ILE A 15 18.43 -34.75 48.96
N LEU A 16 17.66 -35.72 49.48
CA LEU A 16 17.86 -36.26 50.82
C LEU A 16 19.16 -37.05 50.94
N LEU A 17 19.51 -37.82 49.91
CA LEU A 17 20.76 -38.60 49.87
C LEU A 17 21.99 -37.68 49.84
N THR A 18 21.92 -36.59 49.07
CA THR A 18 23.01 -35.58 49.01
C THR A 18 23.18 -34.89 50.36
N TRP A 19 22.07 -34.47 50.98
CA TRP A 19 22.12 -33.87 52.32
C TRP A 19 22.71 -34.85 53.35
N LEU A 20 22.23 -36.10 53.37
CA LEU A 20 22.65 -37.11 54.34
C LEU A 20 24.13 -37.52 54.16
N ALA A 21 24.60 -37.65 52.90
CA ALA A 21 26.00 -37.94 52.60
C ALA A 21 26.95 -36.84 53.11
N VAL A 22 26.59 -35.56 52.90
CA VAL A 22 27.41 -34.43 53.38
C VAL A 22 27.33 -34.30 54.90
N THR A 23 26.15 -34.53 55.49
CA THR A 23 25.97 -34.53 56.95
C THR A 23 26.83 -35.61 57.62
N LEU A 24 26.91 -36.82 57.06
CA LEU A 24 27.80 -37.87 57.57
C LEU A 24 29.28 -37.49 57.49
N LEU A 25 29.71 -36.87 56.39
CA LEU A 25 31.09 -36.39 56.21
C LEU A 25 31.43 -35.29 57.24
N LEU A 26 30.53 -34.33 57.44
CA LEU A 26 30.69 -33.26 58.42
C LEU A 26 30.62 -33.75 59.87
N THR A 27 29.85 -34.80 60.13
CA THR A 27 29.81 -35.48 61.44
C THR A 27 31.16 -36.10 61.75
N TYR A 28 31.77 -36.78 60.78
CA TYR A 28 33.13 -37.32 60.93
C TYR A 28 34.18 -36.21 61.13
N LEU A 29 34.07 -35.12 60.37
CA LEU A 29 34.94 -33.97 60.52
C LEU A 29 34.80 -33.30 61.89
N GLY A 30 33.56 -33.16 62.40
CA GLY A 30 33.28 -32.69 63.75
C GLY A 30 33.89 -33.58 64.83
N MET A 31 33.87 -34.91 64.65
CA MET A 31 34.56 -35.85 65.55
C MET A 31 36.08 -35.64 65.54
N MET A 32 36.69 -35.44 64.37
CA MET A 32 38.14 -35.19 64.29
C MET A 32 38.55 -33.89 64.98
N PHE A 33 37.80 -32.81 64.75
CA PHE A 33 38.08 -31.52 65.39
C PHE A 33 37.87 -31.59 66.92
N GLY A 34 36.87 -32.34 67.38
CA GLY A 34 36.67 -32.59 68.80
C GLY A 34 37.77 -33.46 69.45
N ALA A 35 38.39 -34.38 68.69
CA ALA A 35 39.47 -35.23 69.20
C ALA A 35 40.83 -34.51 69.33
N VAL A 36 40.98 -33.39 68.63
CA VAL A 36 42.19 -32.57 68.57
C VAL A 36 42.10 -31.34 69.50
N TRP A 37 40.91 -31.07 70.04
CA TRP A 37 40.65 -29.94 70.92
C TRP A 37 41.35 -30.12 72.28
N ASP A 38 42.14 -29.12 72.66
CA ASP A 38 42.86 -29.03 73.94
C ASP A 38 42.23 -27.90 74.77
N GLU A 39 41.89 -28.16 76.04
CA GLU A 39 41.15 -27.21 76.87
C GLU A 39 41.97 -25.95 77.23
N ASP A 40 43.30 -26.04 77.16
CA ASP A 40 44.21 -24.91 77.47
C ASP A 40 44.59 -24.07 76.23
N GLY A 41 44.14 -24.45 75.02
CA GLY A 41 44.47 -23.79 73.76
C GLY A 41 43.24 -23.28 73.00
N GLY A 42 43.17 -21.97 72.75
CA GLY A 42 42.09 -21.38 71.92
C GLY A 42 42.12 -21.83 70.45
N ILE A 43 41.17 -21.34 69.63
CA ILE A 43 41.01 -21.68 68.19
C ILE A 43 42.32 -21.65 67.36
N GLY A 44 43.31 -20.84 67.76
CA GLY A 44 44.60 -20.73 67.08
C GLY A 44 45.52 -21.97 67.16
N THR A 45 45.35 -22.84 68.15
CA THR A 45 46.15 -24.08 68.30
C THR A 45 45.52 -25.28 67.61
N LEU A 46 44.28 -25.13 67.12
CA LEU A 46 43.47 -26.22 66.58
C LEU A 46 44.04 -26.79 65.27
N PHE A 47 44.39 -25.93 64.33
CA PHE A 47 44.96 -26.35 63.04
C PHE A 47 46.36 -26.98 63.17
N PRO A 48 47.29 -26.41 63.96
CA PRO A 48 48.56 -27.06 64.28
C PRO A 48 48.39 -28.45 64.91
N ASN A 49 47.53 -28.58 65.93
CA ASN A 49 47.27 -29.85 66.59
C ASN A 49 46.61 -30.87 65.64
N PHE A 50 45.79 -30.40 64.69
CA PHE A 50 45.15 -31.27 63.69
C PHE A 50 46.18 -31.85 62.70
N ILE A 51 47.11 -31.01 62.23
CA ILE A 51 48.20 -31.45 61.37
C ILE A 51 49.11 -32.42 62.13
N GLU A 52 49.47 -32.10 63.37
CA GLU A 52 50.32 -32.97 64.21
C GLU A 52 49.67 -34.34 64.44
N TYR A 53 48.38 -34.37 64.83
CA TYR A 53 47.58 -35.59 65.01
C TYR A 53 47.56 -36.46 63.75
N TYR A 54 47.44 -35.85 62.56
CA TYR A 54 47.41 -36.57 61.29
C TYR A 54 48.79 -37.04 60.82
N THR A 55 49.86 -36.26 61.06
CA THR A 55 51.24 -36.69 60.77
C THR A 55 51.77 -37.76 61.72
N ALA A 56 51.33 -37.78 62.98
CA ALA A 56 51.76 -38.76 63.98
C ALA A 56 51.05 -40.13 63.86
N SER A 57 49.93 -40.21 63.12
CA SER A 57 49.16 -41.46 62.93
C SER A 57 48.60 -41.55 61.50
N PRO A 58 49.41 -41.93 60.49
CA PRO A 58 49.04 -41.73 59.10
C PRO A 58 47.89 -42.58 58.55
N LEU A 59 47.26 -43.48 59.32
CA LEU A 59 46.31 -44.46 58.76
C LEU A 59 45.30 -45.08 59.76
N ASN A 60 44.91 -44.36 60.83
CA ASN A 60 43.78 -44.79 61.67
C ASN A 60 42.52 -43.96 61.34
N LEU A 61 41.62 -44.55 60.53
CA LEU A 61 40.30 -43.98 60.24
C LEU A 61 39.35 -43.94 61.47
N ILE A 62 39.74 -44.56 62.59
CA ILE A 62 38.95 -44.61 63.83
C ILE A 62 39.38 -43.46 64.76
N VAL A 63 38.58 -42.41 64.76
CA VAL A 63 38.73 -41.25 65.65
C VAL A 63 38.17 -41.62 67.02
N LYS A 64 38.93 -41.38 68.10
CA LYS A 64 38.39 -41.58 69.46
C LYS A 64 37.34 -40.51 69.75
N TYR A 65 36.16 -40.94 70.19
CA TYR A 65 35.10 -40.02 70.60
C TYR A 65 35.48 -39.35 71.93
N THR A 66 35.69 -38.04 71.91
CA THR A 66 36.04 -37.21 73.08
C THR A 66 34.82 -36.46 73.59
N GLU A 67 34.91 -35.91 74.81
CA GLU A 67 33.81 -35.16 75.44
C GLU A 67 33.41 -33.91 74.63
N HIS A 68 34.32 -33.35 73.82
CA HIS A 68 34.07 -32.15 73.00
C HIS A 68 33.54 -32.46 71.58
N ALA A 69 33.64 -33.71 71.10
CA ALA A 69 33.11 -34.11 69.79
C ALA A 69 31.63 -33.73 69.53
N PRO A 70 30.68 -33.91 70.49
CA PRO A 70 29.28 -33.57 70.22
C PRO A 70 29.05 -32.07 69.96
N ILE A 71 29.85 -31.17 70.54
CA ILE A 71 29.71 -29.72 70.33
C ILE A 71 30.11 -29.35 68.89
N PHE A 72 31.25 -29.85 68.41
CA PHE A 72 31.71 -29.58 67.04
C PHE A 72 30.80 -30.21 65.99
N ILE A 73 30.32 -31.45 66.20
CA ILE A 73 29.33 -32.09 65.32
C ILE A 73 28.06 -31.23 65.23
N GLY A 74 27.56 -30.77 66.38
CA GLY A 74 26.36 -29.93 66.45
C GLY A 74 26.51 -28.65 65.62
N ILE A 75 27.63 -27.95 65.74
CA ILE A 75 27.91 -26.71 64.99
C ILE A 75 27.97 -27.00 63.48
N PHE A 76 28.79 -27.95 63.04
CA PHE A 76 28.96 -28.23 61.62
C PHE A 76 27.67 -28.69 60.93
N VAL A 77 26.93 -29.60 61.57
CA VAL A 77 25.66 -30.09 61.01
C VAL A 77 24.59 -29.01 61.02
N PHE A 78 24.51 -28.18 62.06
CA PHE A 78 23.55 -27.09 62.13
C PHE A 78 23.83 -26.02 61.05
N THR A 79 25.09 -25.58 60.91
CA THR A 79 25.47 -24.60 59.89
C THR A 79 25.25 -25.15 58.47
N TRP A 80 25.60 -26.42 58.21
CA TRP A 80 25.31 -27.06 56.93
C TRP A 80 23.82 -27.16 56.66
N THR A 81 23.02 -27.54 57.65
CA THR A 81 21.57 -27.67 57.48
C THR A 81 20.93 -26.31 57.20
N LEU A 82 21.36 -25.25 57.88
CA LEU A 82 20.89 -23.89 57.61
C LEU A 82 21.30 -23.41 56.21
N PHE A 83 22.55 -23.65 55.81
CA PHE A 83 23.05 -23.32 54.47
C PHE A 83 22.31 -24.11 53.38
N TYR A 84 22.04 -25.39 53.61
CA TYR A 84 21.34 -26.25 52.68
C TYR A 84 19.87 -25.83 52.53
N ILE A 85 19.20 -25.51 53.64
CA ILE A 85 17.84 -24.96 53.60
C ILE A 85 17.83 -23.64 52.84
N PHE A 86 18.78 -22.73 53.12
CA PHE A 86 18.92 -21.47 52.40
C PHE A 86 19.14 -21.66 50.88
N GLN A 87 19.98 -22.62 50.49
CA GLN A 87 20.17 -23.00 49.08
C GLN A 87 18.89 -23.53 48.42
N GLN A 88 18.08 -24.30 49.16
CA GLN A 88 16.84 -24.86 48.62
C GLN A 88 15.69 -23.83 48.58
N THR A 89 15.57 -22.95 49.58
CA THR A 89 14.52 -21.92 49.63
C THR A 89 14.78 -20.74 48.70
N GLN A 90 16.00 -20.60 48.17
CA GLN A 90 16.34 -19.67 47.08
C GLN A 90 15.75 -20.09 45.71
N PHE A 91 15.16 -21.28 45.55
CA PHE A 91 14.43 -21.63 44.33
C PHE A 91 13.04 -20.99 44.32
N SER A 92 12.95 -19.89 43.57
CA SER A 92 11.75 -19.12 43.23
C SER A 92 10.52 -19.97 42.90
N TYR A 93 9.37 -19.44 43.28
CA TYR A 93 8.02 -19.91 42.96
C TYR A 93 7.80 -20.09 41.45
N ASP A 94 7.80 -21.33 40.97
CA ASP A 94 7.22 -21.72 39.68
C ASP A 94 5.68 -21.75 39.80
N PHE A 95 5.04 -20.59 39.75
CA PHE A 95 3.64 -20.47 39.33
C PHE A 95 3.57 -19.57 38.10
N GLN A 96 4.22 -19.98 37.01
CA GLN A 96 3.91 -19.47 35.67
C GLN A 96 2.78 -20.33 35.10
N GLY A 97 1.54 -19.97 35.42
CA GLY A 97 0.36 -20.43 34.70
C GLY A 97 -0.12 -19.32 33.77
N GLU A 98 -0.39 -19.66 32.51
CA GLU A 98 -0.99 -18.74 31.52
C GLU A 98 -2.51 -18.66 31.71
N GLU A 99 -3.00 -18.31 32.91
CA GLU A 99 -4.43 -18.42 33.26
C GLU A 99 -5.34 -17.53 32.41
N TYR A 100 -4.86 -16.35 32.02
CA TYR A 100 -5.63 -15.34 31.26
C TYR A 100 -4.99 -15.00 29.89
N GLY A 101 -3.93 -15.73 29.51
CA GLY A 101 -3.19 -15.53 28.26
C GLY A 101 -1.69 -15.28 28.46
N SER A 102 -0.94 -15.54 27.39
CA SER A 102 0.53 -15.49 27.32
C SER A 102 1.07 -14.51 26.29
N ALA A 103 0.24 -13.55 25.88
CA ALA A 103 0.65 -12.50 24.96
C ALA A 103 1.89 -11.77 25.53
N SER A 104 2.93 -11.65 24.71
CA SER A 104 4.18 -10.97 25.07
C SER A 104 4.80 -10.31 23.84
N TRP A 105 5.56 -9.26 24.05
CA TRP A 105 6.27 -8.56 22.97
C TRP A 105 7.44 -9.40 22.46
N ALA A 106 7.53 -9.58 21.14
CA ALA A 106 8.74 -10.06 20.48
C ALA A 106 9.78 -8.95 20.36
N THR A 107 11.03 -9.34 20.11
CA THR A 107 12.12 -8.43 19.72
C THR A 107 12.33 -8.49 18.22
N ALA A 108 12.56 -7.33 17.58
CA ALA A 108 12.85 -7.21 16.15
C ALA A 108 13.89 -8.23 15.64
N LYS A 109 14.98 -8.42 16.40
CA LYS A 109 16.05 -9.38 16.05
C LYS A 109 15.54 -10.82 16.00
N ALA A 110 14.76 -11.24 17.00
CA ALA A 110 14.22 -12.59 17.04
C ALA A 110 13.24 -12.81 15.88
N PHE A 111 12.37 -11.82 15.65
CA PHE A 111 11.42 -11.82 14.56
C PHE A 111 12.09 -11.89 13.18
N THR A 112 13.03 -11.00 12.87
CA THR A 112 13.72 -10.96 11.58
C THR A 112 14.54 -12.22 11.32
N ASN A 113 15.16 -12.81 12.35
CA ASN A 113 15.84 -14.11 12.20
C ASN A 113 14.87 -15.22 11.79
N GLU A 114 13.62 -15.15 12.24
CA GLU A 114 12.60 -16.15 11.94
C GLU A 114 11.88 -15.87 10.61
N PHE A 115 11.40 -14.66 10.38
CA PHE A 115 10.47 -14.33 9.30
C PHE A 115 11.11 -13.68 8.07
N ALA A 116 12.34 -13.18 8.14
CA ALA A 116 13.02 -12.59 6.99
C ALA A 116 13.77 -13.63 6.14
N ASN A 117 13.96 -13.31 4.87
CA ASN A 117 14.88 -14.00 3.99
C ASN A 117 16.32 -13.55 4.29
N HIS A 118 17.24 -14.52 4.39
CA HIS A 118 18.67 -14.29 4.65
C HIS A 118 19.57 -14.85 3.53
N ASP A 119 18.99 -15.21 2.38
CA ASP A 119 19.78 -15.71 1.25
C ASP A 119 20.50 -14.56 0.55
N ASN A 120 21.83 -14.70 0.45
CA ASN A 120 22.70 -13.73 -0.19
C ASN A 120 22.45 -13.63 -1.71
N ASN A 121 21.83 -14.63 -2.33
CA ASN A 121 21.48 -14.58 -3.75
C ASN A 121 20.39 -13.54 -4.06
N ASN A 122 19.59 -13.16 -3.07
CA ASN A 122 18.53 -12.16 -3.19
C ASN A 122 19.03 -10.74 -2.94
N LEU A 123 20.33 -10.57 -2.71
CA LEU A 123 20.95 -9.26 -2.52
C LEU A 123 21.26 -8.62 -3.87
N VAL A 124 20.60 -7.49 -4.15
CA VAL A 124 20.85 -6.69 -5.34
C VAL A 124 21.66 -5.45 -4.96
N GLU A 125 22.67 -5.14 -5.77
CA GLU A 125 23.46 -3.92 -5.66
C GLU A 125 22.61 -2.72 -6.05
N VAL A 126 22.56 -1.74 -5.16
CA VAL A 126 21.85 -0.49 -5.43
C VAL A 126 22.74 0.45 -6.22
N ASN A 127 22.21 0.95 -7.33
CA ASN A 127 22.86 2.00 -8.09
C ASN A 127 22.67 3.36 -7.40
N PHE A 128 23.77 3.99 -6.96
CA PHE A 128 23.76 5.32 -6.32
C PHE A 128 24.01 6.46 -7.31
N GLY A 129 24.38 6.17 -8.56
CA GLY A 129 24.67 7.18 -9.58
C GLY A 129 25.63 8.28 -9.09
N ASP A 130 25.26 9.52 -9.36
CA ASP A 130 25.95 10.74 -8.96
C ASP A 130 26.01 10.96 -7.44
N LYS A 131 25.11 10.34 -6.67
CA LYS A 131 25.02 10.49 -5.21
C LYS A 131 25.98 9.59 -4.43
N GLU A 132 26.67 8.67 -5.07
CA GLU A 132 27.52 7.69 -4.37
C GLU A 132 28.62 8.37 -3.52
N GLU A 133 29.29 9.39 -4.08
CA GLU A 133 30.37 10.09 -3.37
C GLU A 133 29.85 10.85 -2.14
N GLU A 134 28.68 11.46 -2.23
CA GLU A 134 28.00 12.13 -1.12
C GLU A 134 27.68 11.13 0.01
N VAL A 135 27.13 9.97 -0.34
CA VAL A 135 26.78 8.91 0.61
C VAL A 135 28.03 8.35 1.27
N ARG A 136 29.12 8.12 0.53
CA ARG A 136 30.42 7.66 1.08
C ARG A 136 30.98 8.65 2.09
N LYS A 137 30.89 9.96 1.83
CA LYS A 137 31.34 11.00 2.77
C LYS A 137 30.49 11.04 4.04
N LYS A 138 29.16 10.93 3.91
CA LYS A 138 28.22 10.97 5.03
C LYS A 138 28.27 9.71 5.89
N PHE A 139 28.53 8.54 5.28
CA PHE A 139 28.57 7.23 5.94
C PHE A 139 29.91 6.53 5.71
N PRO A 140 31.00 6.97 6.36
CA PRO A 140 32.36 6.44 6.11
C PRO A 140 32.56 4.97 6.53
N ARG A 141 31.63 4.41 7.32
CA ARG A 141 31.65 3.00 7.75
C ARG A 141 30.81 2.08 6.86
N LEU A 142 30.08 2.64 5.89
CA LEU A 142 29.22 1.87 5.01
C LEU A 142 30.06 1.06 4.03
N GLN A 143 29.74 -0.23 3.88
CA GLN A 143 30.40 -1.07 2.87
C GLN A 143 29.75 -0.84 1.51
N PHE A 144 30.59 -0.68 0.49
CA PHE A 144 30.18 -0.59 -0.90
C PHE A 144 30.74 -1.80 -1.67
N PRO A 145 30.00 -2.34 -2.66
CA PRO A 145 28.67 -1.90 -3.10
C PRO A 145 27.58 -2.15 -2.04
N TYR A 146 26.68 -1.17 -1.85
CA TYR A 146 25.59 -1.30 -0.89
C TYR A 146 24.48 -2.14 -1.52
N ARG A 147 23.97 -3.12 -0.76
CA ARG A 147 23.03 -4.11 -1.27
C ARG A 147 21.74 -4.12 -0.46
N VAL A 148 20.62 -4.34 -1.13
CA VAL A 148 19.28 -4.53 -0.53
C VAL A 148 18.78 -5.93 -0.81
N ASN A 149 17.99 -6.50 0.09
CA ASN A 149 17.41 -7.82 -0.10
C ASN A 149 16.04 -7.70 -0.78
N THR A 150 15.94 -8.16 -2.03
CA THR A 150 14.71 -8.06 -2.82
C THR A 150 13.66 -9.10 -2.48
N LYS A 151 13.85 -9.86 -1.39
CA LYS A 151 12.88 -10.82 -0.88
C LYS A 151 12.34 -10.43 0.49
N ASN A 152 12.55 -9.19 0.94
CA ASN A 152 12.05 -8.72 2.23
C ASN A 152 11.25 -7.42 2.10
N TYR A 153 10.20 -7.29 2.91
CA TYR A 153 9.62 -6.00 3.27
C TYR A 153 10.28 -5.45 4.52
N TRP A 154 10.54 -4.14 4.52
CA TRP A 154 11.07 -3.42 5.68
C TRP A 154 9.94 -2.64 6.37
N LEU A 155 9.41 -3.19 7.47
CA LEU A 155 8.22 -2.64 8.15
C LEU A 155 8.58 -1.62 9.25
N ALA A 156 9.55 -1.97 10.09
CA ALA A 156 10.04 -1.10 11.18
C ALA A 156 11.55 -1.29 11.37
N GLU A 157 12.15 -0.53 12.28
CA GLU A 157 13.60 -0.60 12.53
C GLU A 157 14.01 -2.03 12.92
N GLY A 158 14.80 -2.69 12.06
CA GLY A 158 15.22 -4.07 12.25
C GLY A 158 14.13 -5.15 12.09
N VAL A 159 12.94 -4.80 11.59
CA VAL A 159 11.82 -5.73 11.35
C VAL A 159 11.66 -5.96 9.85
N TYR A 160 12.00 -7.17 9.41
CA TYR A 160 11.90 -7.59 8.02
C TYR A 160 11.03 -8.84 7.87
N VAL A 161 10.22 -8.88 6.81
CA VAL A 161 9.31 -10.00 6.51
C VAL A 161 9.57 -10.51 5.09
N ASN A 162 9.75 -11.82 4.93
CA ASN A 162 9.98 -12.46 3.64
C ASN A 162 8.73 -12.37 2.74
N ILE A 163 8.91 -11.94 1.49
CA ILE A 163 7.83 -11.84 0.49
C ILE A 163 7.41 -13.20 -0.12
N ASP A 164 8.26 -14.22 -0.02
CA ASP A 164 7.91 -15.57 -0.50
C ASP A 164 6.87 -16.25 0.42
N ASN A 165 6.56 -15.60 1.57
CA ASN A 165 5.41 -15.92 2.40
C ASN A 165 5.40 -17.37 2.91
N GLU A 166 6.59 -17.96 3.14
CA GLU A 166 6.72 -19.36 3.59
C GLU A 166 6.21 -19.58 5.03
N LYS A 167 6.41 -18.58 5.90
CA LYS A 167 6.13 -18.67 7.34
C LYS A 167 4.92 -17.85 7.79
N THR A 168 4.49 -16.90 6.95
CA THR A 168 3.35 -16.02 7.19
C THR A 168 2.08 -16.59 6.52
N SER A 169 0.89 -16.11 6.94
CA SER A 169 -0.41 -16.54 6.39
C SER A 169 -0.83 -15.79 5.11
N ASN A 170 -0.38 -14.57 4.92
CA ASN A 170 -0.37 -13.82 3.67
C ASN A 170 0.51 -12.58 3.91
N LEU A 171 0.62 -11.72 2.91
CA LEU A 171 1.39 -10.48 3.01
C LEU A 171 0.52 -9.23 2.91
N ASN A 172 -0.81 -9.41 2.96
CA ASN A 172 -1.72 -8.29 2.99
C ASN A 172 -1.52 -7.53 4.30
N ALA A 173 -1.25 -6.24 4.18
CA ALA A 173 -0.94 -5.36 5.27
C ALA A 173 -2.01 -4.28 5.40
N LEU A 174 -2.55 -4.13 6.60
CA LEU A 174 -3.36 -2.98 6.98
C LEU A 174 -2.53 -2.06 7.85
N VAL A 175 -2.37 -0.83 7.39
CA VAL A 175 -1.56 0.18 8.07
C VAL A 175 -2.47 1.29 8.54
N ILE A 176 -2.50 1.52 9.85
CA ILE A 176 -3.32 2.56 10.48
C ILE A 176 -2.41 3.67 10.99
N GLY A 177 -2.64 4.89 10.52
CA GLY A 177 -1.89 6.05 11.01
C GLY A 177 -2.57 7.39 10.67
N PRO A 178 -2.84 8.25 11.66
CA PRO A 178 -3.29 9.62 11.38
C PRO A 178 -2.33 10.44 10.50
N PRO A 179 -2.78 11.57 9.95
CA PRO A 179 -1.91 12.49 9.21
C PRO A 179 -0.62 12.85 9.96
N GLY A 180 0.50 12.83 9.22
CA GLY A 180 1.82 13.15 9.74
C GLY A 180 2.52 12.05 10.55
N THR A 181 1.90 10.91 10.83
CA THR A 181 2.57 9.77 11.51
C THR A 181 3.71 9.13 10.70
N GLY A 182 3.94 9.63 9.47
CA GLY A 182 5.02 9.22 8.61
C GLY A 182 4.67 8.06 7.68
N LYS A 183 3.41 7.85 7.32
CA LYS A 183 2.97 6.74 6.43
C LYS A 183 3.84 6.58 5.18
N SER A 184 3.99 7.65 4.40
CA SER A 184 4.79 7.62 3.17
C SER A 184 6.31 7.54 3.46
N PHE A 185 6.80 8.30 4.45
CA PHE A 185 8.24 8.39 4.76
C PHE A 185 8.81 7.18 5.54
N ARG A 186 8.04 6.63 6.48
CA ARG A 186 8.45 5.61 7.46
C ARG A 186 7.96 4.20 7.12
N LEU A 187 7.10 4.04 6.13
CA LEU A 187 6.63 2.75 5.65
C LEU A 187 6.74 2.60 4.13
N ALA A 188 6.04 3.44 3.36
CA ALA A 188 5.99 3.29 1.90
C ALA A 188 7.38 3.30 1.26
N ARG A 189 8.22 4.31 1.58
CA ARG A 189 9.60 4.41 1.10
C ARG A 189 10.47 3.22 1.53
N PRO A 190 10.51 2.81 2.81
CA PRO A 190 11.19 1.59 3.23
C PRO A 190 10.78 0.35 2.43
N VAL A 191 9.48 0.13 2.20
CA VAL A 191 8.97 -1.01 1.42
C VAL A 191 9.42 -0.93 -0.04
N LEU A 192 9.31 0.23 -0.68
CA LEU A 192 9.75 0.45 -2.06
C LEU A 192 11.27 0.31 -2.22
N SER A 193 12.04 0.73 -1.21
CA SER A 193 13.51 0.66 -1.21
C SER A 193 14.09 -0.76 -1.24
N GLN A 194 13.26 -1.79 -1.01
CA GLN A 194 13.70 -3.18 -1.07
C GLN A 194 13.66 -3.76 -2.50
N LEU A 195 13.05 -3.10 -3.49
CA LEU A 195 12.97 -3.59 -4.87
C LEU A 195 12.36 -5.01 -4.96
N ALA A 196 11.37 -5.29 -4.11
CA ALA A 196 10.91 -6.63 -3.78
C ALA A 196 10.02 -7.29 -4.87
N GLY A 197 9.86 -6.65 -6.02
CA GLY A 197 9.03 -7.17 -7.10
C GLY A 197 8.48 -6.04 -7.96
N ASN A 198 7.31 -6.27 -8.56
CA ASN A 198 6.52 -5.26 -9.24
C ASN A 198 5.68 -4.47 -8.24
N TYR A 199 5.37 -3.22 -8.56
CA TYR A 199 4.59 -2.34 -7.70
C TYR A 199 3.50 -1.61 -8.48
N VAL A 200 2.32 -1.49 -7.87
CA VAL A 200 1.28 -0.55 -8.30
C VAL A 200 1.00 0.36 -7.11
N VAL A 201 1.33 1.63 -7.25
CA VAL A 201 1.31 2.62 -6.16
C VAL A 201 0.19 3.62 -6.40
N THR A 202 -0.81 3.69 -5.53
CA THR A 202 -1.69 4.89 -5.48
C THR A 202 -0.96 5.96 -4.68
N ASP A 203 -0.76 7.13 -5.29
CA ASP A 203 0.04 8.21 -4.73
C ASP A 203 -0.70 9.54 -4.83
N PRO A 204 -1.53 9.89 -3.83
CA PRO A 204 -2.13 11.21 -3.75
C PRO A 204 -1.00 12.26 -3.68
N LYS A 205 -1.04 13.29 -4.54
CA LYS A 205 -0.02 14.37 -4.69
C LYS A 205 1.27 14.02 -5.45
N ALA A 206 1.39 12.82 -6.01
CA ALA A 206 2.59 12.40 -6.73
C ALA A 206 3.91 12.44 -5.90
N GLU A 207 3.84 12.43 -4.56
CA GLU A 207 5.03 12.56 -3.71
C GLU A 207 5.96 11.36 -3.87
N LEU A 208 5.41 10.15 -3.83
CA LEU A 208 6.19 8.91 -3.99
C LEU A 208 6.75 8.82 -5.41
N PHE A 209 5.96 9.16 -6.43
CA PHE A 209 6.39 9.19 -7.82
C PHE A 209 7.60 10.10 -7.99
N HIS A 210 7.46 11.37 -7.62
CA HIS A 210 8.52 12.37 -7.82
C HIS A 210 9.83 12.02 -7.12
N GLN A 211 9.75 11.40 -5.94
CA GLN A 211 10.93 11.15 -5.12
C GLN A 211 11.58 9.79 -5.35
N THR A 212 10.83 8.79 -5.80
CA THR A 212 11.31 7.40 -5.88
C THR A 212 11.41 6.86 -7.30
N ALA A 213 10.75 7.46 -8.29
CA ALA A 213 10.79 6.99 -9.69
C ALA A 213 12.21 6.86 -10.25
N GLN A 214 13.09 7.85 -10.05
CA GLN A 214 14.46 7.79 -10.54
C GLN A 214 15.25 6.62 -9.90
N TYR A 215 15.01 6.35 -8.62
CA TYR A 215 15.63 5.20 -7.94
C TYR A 215 15.24 3.88 -8.60
N PHE A 216 13.99 3.72 -9.03
CA PHE A 216 13.55 2.52 -9.76
C PHE A 216 14.18 2.44 -11.15
N GLU A 217 14.18 3.55 -11.91
CA GLU A 217 14.82 3.62 -13.24
C GLU A 217 16.31 3.24 -13.16
N ASP A 218 17.04 3.81 -12.21
CA ASP A 218 18.49 3.57 -12.01
C ASP A 218 18.80 2.11 -11.65
N ASN A 219 17.83 1.38 -11.07
CA ASN A 219 17.94 -0.04 -10.72
C ASN A 219 17.24 -0.96 -11.74
N GLY A 220 16.98 -0.46 -12.95
CA GLY A 220 16.60 -1.27 -14.10
C GLY A 220 15.12 -1.65 -14.18
N TYR A 221 14.25 -0.89 -13.51
CA TYR A 221 12.79 -1.00 -13.66
C TYR A 221 12.29 -0.13 -14.81
N GLU A 222 11.17 -0.55 -15.40
CA GLU A 222 10.33 0.39 -16.16
C GLU A 222 9.42 1.13 -15.18
N VAL A 223 9.42 2.47 -15.30
CA VAL A 223 8.61 3.37 -14.48
C VAL A 223 7.49 3.91 -15.35
N MET A 224 6.25 3.57 -14.98
CA MET A 224 5.03 4.03 -15.60
C MET A 224 4.30 4.98 -14.65
N VAL A 225 3.70 6.04 -15.18
CA VAL A 225 2.91 6.99 -14.40
C VAL A 225 1.61 7.27 -15.12
N LEU A 226 0.50 7.08 -14.43
CA LEU A 226 -0.82 7.52 -14.85
C LEU A 226 -1.26 8.60 -13.87
N ASN A 227 -1.15 9.84 -14.32
CA ASN A 227 -1.45 11.04 -13.56
C ASN A 227 -2.80 11.63 -13.98
N VAL A 228 -3.76 11.52 -13.06
CA VAL A 228 -5.11 12.09 -13.19
C VAL A 228 -5.36 13.20 -12.18
N GLU A 229 -4.31 13.82 -11.64
CA GLU A 229 -4.41 14.95 -10.70
C GLU A 229 -5.08 16.18 -11.32
N SER A 230 -4.76 16.47 -12.59
CA SER A 230 -5.28 17.61 -13.34
C SER A 230 -5.29 17.32 -14.84
N GLU A 231 -6.08 18.09 -15.60
CA GLU A 231 -6.13 17.97 -17.07
C GLU A 231 -4.74 18.19 -17.71
N ASP A 232 -3.98 19.17 -17.22
CA ASP A 232 -2.63 19.47 -17.72
C ASP A 232 -1.67 18.30 -17.44
N SER A 233 -1.77 17.69 -16.25
CA SER A 233 -0.91 16.57 -15.83
C SER A 233 -1.15 15.28 -16.64
N MET A 234 -2.35 15.09 -17.19
CA MET A 234 -2.69 13.88 -17.96
C MET A 234 -1.86 13.72 -19.23
N SER A 235 -1.39 14.82 -19.82
CA SER A 235 -0.51 14.79 -21.00
C SER A 235 0.84 14.10 -20.74
N MET A 236 1.24 13.99 -19.47
CA MET A 236 2.51 13.39 -19.05
C MET A 236 2.34 11.92 -18.63
N SER A 237 1.13 11.38 -18.75
CA SER A 237 0.76 10.04 -18.34
C SER A 237 0.97 9.00 -19.44
N VAL A 238 1.14 7.75 -19.04
CA VAL A 238 0.98 6.60 -19.93
C VAL A 238 -0.50 6.44 -20.31
N HIS A 239 -0.73 5.95 -21.52
CA HIS A 239 -2.07 5.67 -22.01
C HIS A 239 -2.59 4.32 -21.51
N PHE A 240 -3.90 4.23 -21.25
CA PHE A 240 -4.56 2.99 -20.83
C PHE A 240 -5.90 2.76 -21.53
N ASN A 241 -6.04 1.68 -22.31
CA ASN A 241 -7.31 1.35 -22.95
C ASN A 241 -8.06 0.26 -22.17
N PRO A 242 -9.16 0.59 -21.45
CA PRO A 242 -9.90 -0.38 -20.64
C PRO A 242 -10.56 -1.48 -21.48
N PHE A 243 -10.95 -1.20 -22.73
CA PHE A 243 -11.68 -2.15 -23.56
C PHE A 243 -10.84 -3.37 -23.97
N ARG A 244 -9.50 -3.28 -23.92
CA ARG A 244 -8.59 -4.39 -24.23
C ARG A 244 -8.73 -5.56 -23.25
N TYR A 245 -9.20 -5.29 -22.04
CA TYR A 245 -9.24 -6.25 -20.94
C TYR A 245 -10.63 -6.88 -20.71
N ILE A 246 -11.64 -6.40 -21.44
CA ILE A 246 -13.02 -6.89 -21.38
C ILE A 246 -13.16 -8.10 -22.30
N ARG A 247 -13.73 -9.19 -21.79
CA ARG A 247 -13.86 -10.47 -22.52
C ARG A 247 -15.28 -10.97 -22.61
N ASN A 248 -16.02 -10.80 -21.51
CA ASN A 248 -17.33 -11.42 -21.33
C ASN A 248 -18.34 -10.40 -20.79
N GLU A 249 -19.60 -10.81 -20.83
CA GLU A 249 -20.73 -10.00 -20.38
C GLU A 249 -20.66 -9.61 -18.91
N SER A 250 -20.16 -10.49 -18.03
CA SER A 250 -20.02 -10.19 -16.61
C SER A 250 -19.03 -9.05 -16.34
N GLU A 251 -17.92 -8.99 -17.09
CA GLU A 251 -16.95 -7.90 -17.02
C GLU A 251 -17.51 -6.58 -17.56
N ILE A 252 -18.33 -6.64 -18.63
CA ILE A 252 -19.05 -5.46 -19.15
C ILE A 252 -19.97 -4.87 -18.08
N MET A 253 -20.81 -5.72 -17.46
CA MET A 253 -21.71 -5.30 -16.38
C MET A 253 -20.95 -4.76 -15.18
N SER A 254 -19.87 -5.43 -14.77
CA SER A 254 -19.01 -4.97 -13.67
C SER A 254 -18.40 -3.61 -13.98
N MET A 255 -17.95 -3.37 -15.22
CA MET A 255 -17.39 -2.08 -15.61
C MET A 255 -18.45 -0.97 -15.59
N ALA A 256 -19.65 -1.23 -16.11
CA ALA A 256 -20.76 -0.27 -16.02
C ALA A 256 -21.08 0.10 -14.56
N GLN A 257 -21.17 -0.91 -13.68
CA GLN A 257 -21.41 -0.71 -12.25
C GLN A 257 -20.32 0.13 -11.58
N ILE A 258 -19.05 -0.12 -11.90
CA ILE A 258 -17.92 0.64 -11.36
C ILE A 258 -17.99 2.10 -11.81
N LEU A 259 -18.25 2.34 -13.10
CA LEU A 259 -18.37 3.69 -13.66
C LEU A 259 -19.54 4.47 -13.05
N MET A 260 -20.70 3.82 -12.88
CA MET A 260 -21.86 4.42 -12.21
C MET A 260 -21.54 4.72 -10.74
N LYS A 261 -21.08 3.72 -9.97
CA LYS A 261 -20.77 3.85 -8.54
C LYS A 261 -19.70 4.91 -8.27
N ALA A 262 -18.68 5.02 -9.12
CA ALA A 262 -17.59 5.97 -8.94
C ALA A 262 -17.99 7.42 -9.24
N THR A 263 -19.12 7.64 -9.93
CA THR A 263 -19.61 8.97 -10.31
C THR A 263 -20.85 9.40 -9.52
N THR A 264 -21.49 8.49 -8.78
CA THR A 264 -22.59 8.80 -7.86
C THR A 264 -22.09 9.52 -6.60
N ALA A 265 -22.75 10.62 -6.24
CA ALA A 265 -22.41 11.37 -5.03
C ALA A 265 -22.73 10.58 -3.73
N PRO A 266 -21.90 10.69 -2.67
CA PRO A 266 -22.16 10.01 -1.40
C PRO A 266 -23.52 10.41 -0.80
N GLY A 267 -24.41 9.43 -0.59
CA GLY A 267 -25.72 9.65 0.04
C GLY A 267 -26.90 9.88 -0.92
N ALA A 268 -26.72 9.67 -2.23
CA ALA A 268 -27.79 9.79 -3.23
C ALA A 268 -28.82 8.64 -3.24
N GLU A 269 -28.65 7.61 -2.40
CA GLU A 269 -29.43 6.35 -2.42
C GLU A 269 -30.87 6.43 -1.87
N SER A 270 -31.66 7.46 -2.18
CA SER A 270 -33.08 7.46 -1.74
C SER A 270 -34.07 8.08 -2.72
N GLY A 271 -35.04 7.26 -3.15
CA GLY A 271 -36.29 7.70 -3.80
C GLY A 271 -36.42 7.39 -5.30
N SER A 272 -37.26 8.18 -5.99
CA SER A 272 -37.59 8.05 -7.42
C SER A 272 -36.38 8.13 -8.37
N ASN A 273 -35.23 8.60 -7.87
CA ASN A 273 -33.99 8.67 -8.63
C ASN A 273 -33.43 7.28 -8.95
N GLN A 274 -33.66 6.27 -8.11
CA GLN A 274 -33.11 4.92 -8.31
C GLN A 274 -33.50 4.33 -9.67
N PHE A 275 -34.74 4.53 -10.12
CA PHE A 275 -35.18 4.07 -11.44
C PHE A 275 -34.35 4.68 -12.59
N PHE A 276 -34.02 5.97 -12.50
CA PHE A 276 -33.25 6.66 -13.53
C PHE A 276 -31.78 6.24 -13.50
N GLU A 277 -31.21 6.06 -12.31
CA GLU A 277 -29.86 5.55 -12.11
C GLU A 277 -29.71 4.12 -12.68
N ASP A 278 -30.63 3.21 -12.32
CA ASP A 278 -30.64 1.83 -12.82
C ASP A 278 -30.81 1.80 -14.35
N SER A 279 -31.66 2.68 -14.90
CA SER A 279 -31.87 2.78 -16.35
C SER A 279 -30.65 3.37 -17.08
N ALA A 280 -29.95 4.32 -16.45
CA ALA A 280 -28.70 4.86 -16.97
C ALA A 280 -27.59 3.81 -16.97
N GLU A 281 -27.50 2.97 -15.93
CA GLU A 281 -26.57 1.83 -15.88
C GLU A 281 -26.85 0.83 -17.00
N ILE A 282 -28.12 0.49 -17.25
CA ILE A 282 -28.50 -0.40 -18.36
C ILE A 282 -28.12 0.23 -19.70
N LEU A 283 -28.42 1.52 -19.90
CA LEU A 283 -28.07 2.21 -21.15
C LEU A 283 -26.55 2.24 -21.35
N LEU A 284 -25.77 2.53 -20.29
CA LEU A 284 -24.31 2.47 -20.31
C LEU A 284 -23.82 1.07 -20.72
N THR A 285 -24.37 0.02 -20.10
CA THR A 285 -24.07 -1.38 -20.41
C THR A 285 -24.31 -1.68 -21.89
N CYS A 286 -25.40 -1.16 -22.47
CA CYS A 286 -25.69 -1.31 -23.89
C CYS A 286 -24.65 -0.62 -24.79
N LEU A 287 -24.14 0.56 -24.42
CA LEU A 287 -23.06 1.21 -25.16
C LEU A 287 -21.79 0.35 -25.13
N LEU A 288 -21.47 -0.25 -23.99
CA LEU A 288 -20.34 -1.15 -23.84
C LEU A 288 -20.50 -2.43 -24.67
N TYR A 289 -21.70 -3.00 -24.77
CA TYR A 289 -21.98 -4.12 -25.68
C TYR A 289 -21.70 -3.76 -27.14
N ILE A 290 -22.12 -2.57 -27.59
CA ILE A 290 -21.85 -2.10 -28.96
C ILE A 290 -20.34 -2.03 -29.21
N ILE A 291 -19.57 -1.49 -28.27
CA ILE A 291 -18.11 -1.42 -28.42
C ILE A 291 -17.50 -2.83 -28.49
N HIS A 292 -17.86 -3.70 -27.55
CA HIS A 292 -17.25 -5.02 -27.41
C HIS A 292 -17.59 -5.96 -28.58
N TYR A 293 -18.86 -6.00 -29.00
CA TYR A 293 -19.34 -6.99 -29.98
C TYR A 293 -19.47 -6.47 -31.41
N ASP A 294 -19.71 -5.18 -31.63
CA ASP A 294 -19.91 -4.63 -32.98
C ASP A 294 -18.66 -3.91 -33.53
N ARG A 295 -17.92 -3.20 -32.67
CA ARG A 295 -16.77 -2.41 -33.14
C ARG A 295 -15.54 -3.27 -33.37
N PRO A 296 -14.78 -3.03 -34.47
CA PRO A 296 -13.52 -3.70 -34.69
C PRO A 296 -12.51 -3.30 -33.61
N PRO A 297 -11.51 -4.15 -33.28
CA PRO A 297 -10.56 -3.91 -32.18
C PRO A 297 -9.89 -2.53 -32.21
N GLU A 298 -9.55 -2.02 -33.39
CA GLU A 298 -8.93 -0.70 -33.58
C GLU A 298 -9.82 0.47 -33.12
N LYS A 299 -11.14 0.28 -33.12
CA LYS A 299 -12.14 1.26 -32.69
C LYS A 299 -12.65 1.01 -31.27
N GLN A 300 -12.19 -0.04 -30.60
CA GLN A 300 -12.55 -0.32 -29.20
C GLN A 300 -11.72 0.57 -28.27
N ASN A 301 -12.04 1.86 -28.23
CA ASN A 301 -11.34 2.87 -27.45
C ASN A 301 -12.30 3.91 -26.89
N TRP A 302 -11.79 4.75 -25.98
CA TRP A 302 -12.63 5.72 -25.27
C TRP A 302 -13.23 6.82 -26.17
N LYS A 303 -12.56 7.16 -27.27
CA LYS A 303 -13.08 8.12 -28.25
C LYS A 303 -14.34 7.59 -28.94
N GLU A 304 -14.37 6.31 -29.30
CA GLU A 304 -15.57 5.68 -29.86
C GLU A 304 -16.69 5.56 -28.81
N PHE A 305 -16.34 5.29 -27.56
CA PHE A 305 -17.32 5.33 -26.46
C PHE A 305 -17.99 6.70 -26.31
N VAL A 306 -17.23 7.79 -26.34
CA VAL A 306 -17.79 9.15 -26.23
C VAL A 306 -18.72 9.46 -27.41
N LYS A 307 -18.39 9.02 -28.63
CA LYS A 307 -19.30 9.19 -29.77
C LYS A 307 -20.62 8.45 -29.60
N LEU A 308 -20.56 7.20 -29.12
CA LEU A 308 -21.76 6.42 -28.84
C LEU A 308 -22.61 7.06 -27.73
N LEU A 309 -21.95 7.63 -26.72
CA LEU A 309 -22.61 8.40 -25.67
C LEU A 309 -23.29 9.65 -26.24
N GLU A 310 -22.65 10.40 -27.13
CA GLU A 310 -23.25 11.55 -27.82
C GLU A 310 -24.42 11.14 -28.73
N ALA A 311 -24.36 9.96 -29.35
CA ALA A 311 -25.44 9.40 -30.15
C ALA A 311 -26.69 9.01 -29.34
N THR A 312 -26.62 9.02 -28.00
CA THR A 312 -27.80 8.86 -27.13
C THR A 312 -28.64 10.13 -27.01
N ALA A 313 -28.18 11.27 -27.53
CA ALA A 313 -28.91 12.53 -27.44
C ALA A 313 -30.34 12.43 -28.02
N VAL A 314 -31.29 13.04 -27.30
CA VAL A 314 -32.71 13.03 -27.65
C VAL A 314 -33.14 14.44 -28.08
N HIS A 315 -33.81 14.55 -29.24
CA HIS A 315 -34.47 15.79 -29.67
C HIS A 315 -36.00 15.63 -29.62
N GLN A 316 -36.70 16.65 -29.10
CA GLN A 316 -38.16 16.71 -29.20
C GLN A 316 -38.56 17.46 -30.46
N THR A 317 -39.46 16.86 -31.22
CA THR A 317 -40.16 17.52 -32.33
C THR A 317 -41.23 18.47 -31.83
N GLY A 318 -41.68 19.39 -32.70
CA GLY A 318 -42.84 20.26 -32.42
C GLY A 318 -44.16 19.51 -32.18
N THR A 319 -44.23 18.21 -32.45
CA THR A 319 -45.38 17.32 -32.19
C THR A 319 -45.23 16.50 -30.89
N GLY A 320 -44.09 16.64 -30.18
CA GLY A 320 -43.83 15.96 -28.91
C GLY A 320 -43.29 14.53 -29.03
N GLN A 321 -42.96 14.05 -30.23
CA GLN A 321 -42.29 12.75 -30.41
C GLN A 321 -40.76 12.87 -30.26
N ILE A 322 -40.10 11.82 -29.78
CA ILE A 322 -38.64 11.70 -29.76
C ILE A 322 -38.14 11.53 -31.19
N GLU A 323 -37.28 12.44 -31.64
CA GLU A 323 -36.41 12.24 -32.78
C GLU A 323 -34.98 12.01 -32.27
N ASN A 324 -34.43 10.84 -32.57
CA ASN A 324 -33.00 10.58 -32.43
C ASN A 324 -32.32 10.85 -33.79
N TYR A 325 -31.07 11.31 -33.80
CA TYR A 325 -30.31 11.55 -35.02
C TYR A 325 -30.36 10.33 -35.95
N GLY A 326 -30.37 10.53 -37.26
CA GLY A 326 -30.40 9.42 -38.23
C GLY A 326 -31.70 8.60 -38.29
N MET A 327 -32.76 8.98 -37.57
CA MET A 327 -34.12 8.48 -37.77
C MET A 327 -34.79 9.16 -38.98
N PRO A 328 -35.72 8.47 -39.67
CA PRO A 328 -36.83 9.08 -40.38
C PRO A 328 -37.39 10.34 -39.74
N LYS A 329 -37.27 11.49 -40.40
CA LYS A 329 -38.01 12.69 -40.01
C LYS A 329 -39.48 12.50 -40.37
N TYR A 330 -40.40 12.89 -39.48
CA TYR A 330 -41.84 12.79 -39.75
C TYR A 330 -42.47 14.17 -39.88
N ASN A 331 -43.34 14.32 -40.87
CA ASN A 331 -44.16 15.51 -41.06
C ASN A 331 -45.20 15.63 -39.93
N GLN A 332 -45.78 16.82 -39.76
CA GLN A 332 -46.80 17.08 -38.71
C GLN A 332 -48.04 16.18 -38.81
N ASP A 333 -48.28 15.56 -39.97
CA ASP A 333 -49.37 14.63 -40.25
C ASP A 333 -48.99 13.14 -39.97
N GLY A 334 -47.77 12.87 -39.50
CA GLY A 334 -47.27 11.53 -39.21
C GLY A 334 -46.75 10.77 -40.43
N THR A 335 -46.64 11.40 -41.59
CA THR A 335 -46.01 10.80 -42.78
C THR A 335 -44.49 10.95 -42.76
N MET A 336 -43.76 9.96 -43.29
CA MET A 336 -42.30 10.03 -43.43
C MET A 336 -41.90 11.16 -44.39
N ALA A 337 -41.04 12.07 -43.94
CA ALA A 337 -40.45 13.09 -44.79
C ALA A 337 -39.42 12.43 -45.72
N THR A 338 -39.44 12.80 -47.00
CA THR A 338 -38.51 12.27 -48.00
C THR A 338 -37.85 13.40 -48.75
N ASP A 339 -36.59 13.19 -49.12
CA ASP A 339 -35.82 14.11 -49.94
C ASP A 339 -36.40 14.19 -51.36
N HIS A 340 -35.78 15.02 -52.19
CA HIS A 340 -36.19 15.27 -53.57
C HIS A 340 -36.11 13.99 -54.45
N ASN A 341 -35.40 12.96 -53.98
CA ASN A 341 -35.18 11.68 -54.64
C ASN A 341 -36.08 10.56 -54.06
N GLY A 342 -36.93 10.86 -53.08
CA GLY A 342 -37.79 9.89 -52.41
C GLY A 342 -37.10 9.04 -51.34
N ASN A 343 -35.87 9.37 -50.95
CA ASN A 343 -35.21 8.75 -49.80
C ASN A 343 -35.72 9.40 -48.51
N PRO A 344 -35.85 8.65 -47.41
CA PRO A 344 -36.23 9.23 -46.12
C PRO A 344 -35.26 10.34 -45.68
N GLU A 345 -35.78 11.53 -45.39
CA GLU A 345 -35.00 12.60 -44.76
C GLU A 345 -34.66 12.18 -43.33
N LEU A 346 -33.38 12.35 -42.97
CA LEU A 346 -32.88 11.95 -41.66
C LEU A 346 -32.78 13.16 -40.74
N VAL A 347 -33.06 12.93 -39.47
CA VAL A 347 -32.85 13.91 -38.40
C VAL A 347 -31.35 14.20 -38.28
N GLY A 348 -30.95 15.45 -38.54
CA GLY A 348 -29.63 15.98 -38.19
C GLY A 348 -28.65 16.40 -39.30
N GLY A 349 -29.02 16.32 -40.57
CA GLY A 349 -28.12 16.66 -41.67
C GLY A 349 -27.20 15.51 -42.11
N PRO A 350 -26.44 15.67 -43.19
CA PRO A 350 -25.69 14.57 -43.81
C PRO A 350 -24.41 14.14 -43.07
N ASP A 351 -23.88 14.98 -42.16
CA ASP A 351 -22.58 14.79 -41.50
C ASP A 351 -22.65 14.34 -40.04
N CYS A 352 -23.84 14.11 -39.48
CA CYS A 352 -24.01 13.63 -38.10
C CYS A 352 -23.96 12.10 -38.01
N GLU A 353 -23.37 11.58 -36.92
CA GLU A 353 -23.45 10.15 -36.65
C GLU A 353 -24.91 9.70 -36.46
N PRO A 354 -25.29 8.51 -36.94
CA PRO A 354 -26.62 7.98 -36.73
C PRO A 354 -26.88 7.82 -35.23
N GLY A 355 -28.08 8.15 -34.80
CA GLY A 355 -28.51 8.04 -33.41
C GLY A 355 -28.53 6.61 -32.90
N ILE A 356 -28.47 6.45 -31.58
CA ILE A 356 -28.23 5.15 -30.95
C ILE A 356 -29.23 4.07 -31.36
N LEU A 357 -30.50 4.41 -31.61
CA LEU A 357 -31.50 3.43 -32.05
C LEU A 357 -31.16 2.84 -33.42
N ARG A 358 -30.68 3.67 -34.36
CA ARG A 358 -30.26 3.18 -35.66
C ARG A 358 -28.99 2.33 -35.55
N ILE A 359 -28.01 2.79 -34.77
CA ILE A 359 -26.78 2.04 -34.51
C ILE A 359 -27.13 0.64 -33.99
N VAL A 360 -27.94 0.54 -32.93
CA VAL A 360 -28.27 -0.76 -32.33
C VAL A 360 -29.14 -1.63 -33.25
N THR A 361 -30.01 -1.03 -34.07
CA THR A 361 -30.79 -1.77 -35.08
C THR A 361 -29.88 -2.39 -36.13
N ASP A 362 -28.89 -1.64 -36.59
CA ASP A 362 -27.90 -2.13 -37.54
C ASP A 362 -27.01 -3.23 -36.91
N CYS A 363 -26.66 -3.08 -35.62
CA CYS A 363 -25.95 -4.11 -34.84
C CYS A 363 -26.78 -5.39 -34.74
N ASP A 364 -28.07 -5.28 -34.39
CA ASP A 364 -28.99 -6.40 -34.25
C ASP A 364 -29.25 -7.13 -35.58
N LYS A 365 -29.30 -6.38 -36.69
CA LYS A 365 -29.34 -6.98 -38.02
C LYS A 365 -28.08 -7.78 -38.32
N ARG A 366 -26.89 -7.19 -38.09
CA ARG A 366 -25.60 -7.89 -38.27
C ARG A 366 -25.49 -9.13 -37.39
N TRP A 367 -25.94 -9.02 -36.13
CA TRP A 367 -25.98 -10.12 -35.17
C TRP A 367 -26.82 -11.28 -35.69
N ARG A 368 -28.07 -11.03 -36.09
CA ARG A 368 -28.99 -12.04 -36.62
C ARG A 368 -28.55 -12.63 -37.97
N GLU A 369 -27.74 -11.91 -38.73
CA GLU A 369 -27.14 -12.39 -39.98
C GLU A 369 -25.82 -13.15 -39.76
N SER A 370 -25.23 -13.06 -38.56
CA SER A 370 -23.95 -13.72 -38.22
C SER A 370 -24.05 -15.24 -38.28
N PRO A 371 -22.99 -15.97 -38.68
CA PRO A 371 -23.04 -17.43 -38.79
C PRO A 371 -23.45 -18.15 -37.50
N GLU A 372 -23.14 -17.57 -36.35
CA GLU A 372 -23.38 -18.15 -35.02
C GLU A 372 -24.84 -17.97 -34.57
N HIS A 373 -25.46 -16.84 -34.89
CA HIS A 373 -26.80 -16.46 -34.41
C HIS A 373 -27.87 -16.49 -35.52
N LYS A 374 -27.53 -16.99 -36.71
CA LYS A 374 -28.48 -17.06 -37.82
C LYS A 374 -29.55 -18.11 -37.56
N GLY A 375 -30.75 -17.64 -37.22
CA GLY A 375 -31.95 -18.48 -37.06
C GLY A 375 -32.15 -19.04 -35.65
N ASP A 376 -31.37 -18.61 -34.66
CA ASP A 376 -31.56 -18.94 -33.25
C ASP A 376 -32.68 -18.10 -32.58
N GLY A 377 -33.05 -16.97 -33.21
CA GLY A 377 -34.04 -16.02 -32.70
C GLY A 377 -33.50 -15.08 -31.62
N THR A 378 -32.19 -15.02 -31.40
CA THR A 378 -31.56 -14.12 -30.42
C THR A 378 -31.40 -12.72 -31.00
N HIS A 379 -31.49 -11.73 -30.11
CA HIS A 379 -31.22 -10.33 -30.41
C HIS A 379 -29.83 -9.95 -29.90
N PHE A 380 -29.27 -8.91 -30.49
CA PHE A 380 -28.03 -8.29 -30.01
C PHE A 380 -28.18 -7.86 -28.54
N PRO A 381 -27.18 -8.13 -27.67
CA PRO A 381 -27.23 -7.73 -26.27
C PRO A 381 -27.52 -6.23 -26.10
N GLY A 382 -28.56 -5.90 -25.32
CA GLY A 382 -29.00 -4.51 -25.10
C GLY A 382 -29.93 -3.92 -26.17
N PHE A 383 -30.17 -4.59 -27.31
CA PHE A 383 -31.09 -4.11 -28.35
C PHE A 383 -32.50 -3.86 -27.80
N VAL A 384 -33.05 -4.87 -27.11
CA VAL A 384 -34.41 -4.84 -26.57
C VAL A 384 -34.58 -3.73 -25.53
N ASP A 385 -33.55 -3.44 -24.74
CA ASP A 385 -33.62 -2.43 -23.69
C ASP A 385 -33.51 -1.02 -24.26
N ILE A 386 -32.62 -0.78 -25.22
CA ILE A 386 -32.59 0.48 -25.98
C ILE A 386 -33.93 0.69 -26.69
N GLU A 387 -34.47 -0.34 -27.36
CA GLU A 387 -35.76 -0.23 -28.06
C GLU A 387 -36.89 0.15 -27.10
N LYS A 388 -36.98 -0.48 -25.92
CA LYS A 388 -37.97 -0.12 -24.88
C LYS A 388 -37.85 1.33 -24.43
N TYR A 389 -36.63 1.84 -24.24
CA TYR A 389 -36.41 3.20 -23.76
C TYR A 389 -36.73 4.24 -24.84
N TYR A 390 -36.33 4.02 -26.09
CA TYR A 390 -36.52 5.02 -27.16
C TYR A 390 -37.90 4.97 -27.81
N ASN A 391 -38.62 3.85 -27.71
CA ASN A 391 -40.04 3.77 -28.09
C ASN A 391 -41.00 4.15 -26.94
N GLY A 392 -40.46 4.45 -25.76
CA GLY A 392 -41.20 4.86 -24.58
C GLY A 392 -41.67 6.32 -24.58
N ALA A 393 -42.02 6.83 -23.40
CA ALA A 393 -42.45 8.21 -23.25
C ALA A 393 -41.27 9.20 -23.39
N PRO A 394 -41.39 10.26 -24.23
CA PRO A 394 -40.34 11.25 -24.49
C PRO A 394 -39.65 11.85 -23.26
N GLU A 395 -40.45 12.23 -22.26
CA GLU A 395 -39.95 12.82 -21.02
C GLU A 395 -39.13 11.82 -20.19
N THR A 396 -39.53 10.55 -20.20
CA THR A 396 -38.82 9.47 -19.48
C THR A 396 -37.48 9.19 -20.14
N THR A 397 -37.43 9.03 -21.47
CA THR A 397 -36.18 8.78 -22.20
C THR A 397 -35.19 9.93 -22.04
N SER A 398 -35.66 11.17 -22.15
CA SER A 398 -34.85 12.37 -21.92
C SER A 398 -34.27 12.39 -20.49
N SER A 399 -35.06 11.99 -19.49
CA SER A 399 -34.61 11.91 -18.10
C SER A 399 -33.55 10.81 -17.88
N ILE A 400 -33.69 9.65 -18.53
CA ILE A 400 -32.70 8.56 -18.48
C ILE A 400 -31.38 9.01 -19.13
N VAL A 401 -31.44 9.60 -20.32
CA VAL A 401 -30.25 10.10 -21.03
C VAL A 401 -29.58 11.23 -20.24
N ALA A 402 -30.35 12.14 -19.64
CA ALA A 402 -29.80 13.20 -18.79
C ALA A 402 -29.12 12.66 -17.54
N SER A 403 -29.64 11.58 -16.94
CA SER A 403 -28.98 10.88 -15.83
C SER A 403 -27.65 10.28 -16.30
N LEU A 404 -27.62 9.52 -17.39
CA LEU A 404 -26.38 8.97 -17.95
C LEU A 404 -25.34 10.06 -18.28
N ASP A 405 -25.78 11.16 -18.89
CA ASP A 405 -24.93 12.30 -19.25
C ASP A 405 -24.30 12.96 -18.02
N ALA A 406 -25.04 13.04 -16.91
CA ALA A 406 -24.54 13.57 -15.65
C ALA A 406 -23.39 12.70 -15.08
N HIS A 407 -23.51 11.37 -15.14
CA HIS A 407 -22.44 10.45 -14.74
C HIS A 407 -21.22 10.54 -15.66
N CYS A 408 -21.45 10.64 -16.97
CA CYS A 408 -20.38 10.59 -17.95
C CYS A 408 -19.76 11.95 -18.29
N ARG A 409 -20.16 13.04 -17.62
CA ARG A 409 -19.73 14.42 -17.96
C ARG A 409 -18.21 14.56 -18.08
N TYR A 410 -17.45 14.05 -17.11
CA TYR A 410 -15.98 14.15 -17.12
C TYR A 410 -15.32 13.18 -18.10
N MET A 411 -16.01 12.11 -18.48
CA MET A 411 -15.51 11.11 -19.43
C MET A 411 -15.40 11.66 -20.86
N LYS A 412 -16.15 12.73 -21.16
CA LYS A 412 -16.15 13.40 -22.48
C LYS A 412 -14.97 14.34 -22.69
N LEU A 413 -14.22 14.68 -21.64
CA LEU A 413 -13.10 15.61 -21.77
C LEU A 413 -12.04 15.05 -22.72
N ARG A 414 -11.45 15.94 -23.53
CA ARG A 414 -10.47 15.55 -24.54
C ARG A 414 -9.24 14.88 -23.93
N CYS A 415 -8.74 15.40 -22.81
CA CYS A 415 -7.62 14.82 -22.06
C CYS A 415 -7.91 13.38 -21.60
N VAL A 416 -9.13 13.09 -21.18
CA VAL A 416 -9.55 11.73 -20.78
C VAL A 416 -9.64 10.81 -22.00
N GLN A 417 -10.21 11.29 -23.11
CA GLN A 417 -10.29 10.52 -24.35
C GLN A 417 -8.91 10.17 -24.90
N GLU A 418 -7.95 11.10 -24.84
CA GLU A 418 -6.56 10.87 -25.22
C GLU A 418 -5.91 9.88 -24.25
N LEU A 419 -5.98 10.11 -22.93
CA LEU A 419 -5.45 9.21 -21.91
C LEU A 419 -5.92 7.75 -22.07
N LEU A 420 -7.18 7.56 -22.45
CA LEU A 420 -7.81 6.25 -22.56
C LEU A 420 -7.90 5.68 -24.00
N SER A 421 -7.17 6.26 -24.96
CA SER A 421 -7.25 5.82 -26.36
C SER A 421 -6.38 4.60 -26.69
N GLU A 422 -5.20 4.51 -26.08
CA GLU A 422 -4.20 3.48 -26.35
C GLU A 422 -3.80 2.77 -25.05
N ASP A 423 -3.15 1.62 -25.14
CA ASP A 423 -2.74 0.84 -23.97
C ASP A 423 -1.23 0.62 -23.94
N GLU A 424 -0.54 1.50 -23.22
CA GLU A 424 0.90 1.39 -22.94
C GLU A 424 1.18 0.57 -21.69
N ILE A 425 0.21 0.46 -20.77
CA ILE A 425 0.36 -0.31 -19.53
C ILE A 425 0.51 -1.80 -19.82
N ASP A 426 -0.27 -2.34 -20.77
CA ASP A 426 -0.29 -3.77 -21.17
C ASP A 426 -0.13 -4.72 -19.96
N ILE A 427 -1.17 -4.80 -19.13
CA ILE A 427 -1.13 -5.49 -17.83
C ILE A 427 -0.59 -6.93 -17.99
N SER A 428 -1.02 -7.64 -19.03
CA SER A 428 -0.65 -9.03 -19.27
C SER A 428 0.83 -9.18 -19.55
N LYS A 429 1.38 -8.39 -20.49
CA LYS A 429 2.79 -8.45 -20.85
C LYS A 429 3.68 -7.96 -19.71
N ASN A 430 3.35 -6.81 -19.16
CA ASN A 430 4.23 -6.01 -18.32
C ASN A 430 4.21 -6.46 -16.85
N PHE A 431 3.03 -6.79 -16.31
CA PHE A 431 2.86 -7.21 -14.91
C PHE A 431 2.54 -8.69 -14.75
N GLY A 432 1.92 -9.31 -15.75
CA GLY A 432 1.70 -10.75 -15.82
C GLY A 432 3.01 -11.50 -16.06
N TYR A 433 3.47 -11.57 -17.31
CA TYR A 433 4.69 -12.31 -17.66
C TYR A 433 5.96 -11.69 -17.08
N SER A 434 6.01 -10.36 -16.96
CA SER A 434 7.11 -9.62 -16.32
C SER A 434 8.50 -9.98 -16.88
N GLN A 435 8.59 -10.14 -18.20
CA GLN A 435 9.86 -10.48 -18.85
C GLN A 435 10.73 -9.23 -19.05
N PRO A 436 12.07 -9.38 -18.98
CA PRO A 436 12.99 -8.31 -19.35
C PRO A 436 12.80 -7.86 -20.79
N ASP A 437 12.80 -6.55 -21.02
CA ASP A 437 12.71 -5.92 -22.33
C ASP A 437 13.59 -4.66 -22.42
N GLU A 438 13.44 -3.90 -23.50
CA GLU A 438 14.20 -2.66 -23.72
C GLU A 438 13.90 -1.58 -22.66
N ASN A 439 12.71 -1.61 -22.06
CA ASN A 439 12.30 -0.64 -21.06
C ASN A 439 12.68 -1.06 -19.63
N SER A 440 12.67 -2.36 -19.34
CA SER A 440 13.03 -2.97 -18.06
C SER A 440 14.06 -4.10 -18.20
N SER A 441 15.31 -3.82 -17.83
CA SER A 441 16.39 -4.83 -17.82
C SER A 441 16.17 -5.96 -16.81
N THR A 442 15.41 -5.71 -15.75
CA THR A 442 15.10 -6.70 -14.70
C THR A 442 13.81 -7.47 -14.98
N GLY A 443 13.00 -7.01 -15.93
CA GLY A 443 11.61 -7.44 -16.14
C GLY A 443 10.64 -6.93 -15.07
N LYS A 444 11.12 -6.20 -14.05
CA LYS A 444 10.29 -5.61 -13.00
C LYS A 444 9.80 -4.22 -13.40
N ARG A 445 8.60 -3.87 -12.95
CA ARG A 445 7.93 -2.62 -13.32
C ARG A 445 7.21 -1.99 -12.14
N ILE A 446 7.09 -0.68 -12.17
CA ILE A 446 6.33 0.10 -11.20
C ILE A 446 5.36 1.03 -11.91
N LEU A 447 4.10 0.99 -11.53
CA LEU A 447 3.05 1.89 -12.00
C LEU A 447 2.61 2.81 -10.86
N TYR A 448 2.75 4.11 -11.07
CA TYR A 448 2.20 5.14 -10.18
C TYR A 448 0.84 5.60 -10.69
N LEU A 449 -0.18 5.49 -9.86
CA LEU A 449 -1.53 6.01 -10.07
C LEU A 449 -1.66 7.27 -9.23
N VAL A 450 -1.44 8.42 -9.86
CA VAL A 450 -1.44 9.72 -9.17
C VAL A 450 -2.84 10.32 -9.24
N THR A 451 -3.39 10.64 -8.07
CA THR A 451 -4.69 11.29 -7.91
C THR A 451 -4.55 12.65 -7.23
N SER A 452 -5.58 13.48 -7.39
CA SER A 452 -5.68 14.76 -6.70
C SER A 452 -6.19 14.57 -5.27
N GLU A 453 -5.72 15.41 -4.35
CA GLU A 453 -6.28 15.46 -2.99
C GLU A 453 -7.52 16.31 -2.85
N ASN A 454 -7.68 17.30 -3.72
CA ASN A 454 -8.72 18.32 -3.59
C ASN A 454 -9.88 18.06 -4.55
N GLN A 455 -9.61 17.38 -5.68
CA GLN A 455 -10.56 17.21 -6.77
C GLN A 455 -10.67 15.74 -7.18
N HIS A 456 -11.75 15.10 -6.79
CA HIS A 456 -11.99 13.67 -7.03
C HIS A 456 -12.68 13.38 -8.38
N TYR A 457 -12.56 14.28 -9.37
CA TYR A 457 -13.30 14.17 -10.64
C TYR A 457 -12.85 12.98 -11.50
N PHE A 458 -11.59 12.55 -11.35
CA PHE A 458 -10.97 11.53 -12.20
C PHE A 458 -10.64 10.22 -11.47
N ASP A 459 -10.98 10.11 -10.17
CA ASP A 459 -10.66 8.93 -9.35
C ASP A 459 -11.33 7.65 -9.86
N TRP A 460 -12.41 7.78 -10.64
CA TRP A 460 -13.04 6.67 -11.35
C TRP A 460 -12.08 5.97 -12.33
N ILE A 461 -11.12 6.68 -12.94
CA ILE A 461 -10.12 6.11 -13.86
C ILE A 461 -9.24 5.11 -13.11
N VAL A 462 -8.72 5.53 -11.95
CA VAL A 462 -7.92 4.67 -11.06
C VAL A 462 -8.73 3.45 -10.60
N SER A 463 -10.02 3.66 -10.32
CA SER A 463 -10.95 2.60 -9.91
C SER A 463 -11.14 1.54 -11.01
N VAL A 464 -11.34 1.98 -12.26
CA VAL A 464 -11.45 1.10 -13.44
C VAL A 464 -10.15 0.34 -13.67
N ILE A 465 -9.00 1.04 -13.59
CA ILE A 465 -7.69 0.41 -13.74
C ILE A 465 -7.53 -0.71 -12.70
N TYR A 466 -7.78 -0.44 -11.42
CA TYR A 466 -7.65 -1.46 -10.38
C TYR A 466 -8.50 -2.71 -10.66
N SER A 467 -9.78 -2.52 -11.03
CA SER A 467 -10.66 -3.66 -11.33
C SER A 467 -10.10 -4.50 -12.47
N LEU A 468 -9.78 -3.87 -13.60
CA LEU A 468 -9.27 -4.55 -14.79
C LEU A 468 -7.89 -5.17 -14.53
N PHE A 469 -7.05 -4.55 -13.70
CA PHE A 469 -5.77 -5.10 -13.26
C PHE A 469 -5.93 -6.43 -12.54
N PHE A 470 -6.86 -6.47 -11.57
CA PHE A 470 -7.15 -7.69 -10.84
C PHE A 470 -7.77 -8.75 -11.78
N ASP A 471 -8.74 -8.37 -12.61
CA ASP A 471 -9.41 -9.30 -13.53
C ASP A 471 -8.40 -9.94 -14.50
N GLU A 472 -7.54 -9.13 -15.10
CA GLU A 472 -6.53 -9.58 -16.05
C GLU A 472 -5.56 -10.57 -15.43
N LEU A 473 -4.95 -10.23 -14.29
CA LEU A 473 -3.97 -11.09 -13.65
C LEU A 473 -4.58 -12.39 -13.12
N TYR A 474 -5.80 -12.31 -12.58
CA TYR A 474 -6.52 -13.52 -12.16
C TYR A 474 -6.83 -14.43 -13.33
N HIS A 475 -7.25 -13.86 -14.46
CA HIS A 475 -7.52 -14.63 -15.66
C HIS A 475 -6.24 -15.26 -16.21
N LEU A 476 -5.15 -14.51 -16.35
CA LEU A 476 -3.87 -15.03 -16.86
C LEU A 476 -3.34 -16.20 -16.03
N THR A 477 -3.34 -16.05 -14.70
CA THR A 477 -2.87 -17.10 -13.79
C THR A 477 -3.72 -18.37 -13.84
N MET A 478 -4.99 -18.28 -14.23
CA MET A 478 -5.89 -19.43 -14.37
C MET A 478 -5.89 -20.03 -15.79
N ALA A 479 -5.74 -19.19 -16.81
CA ALA A 479 -5.89 -19.59 -18.21
C ALA A 479 -4.59 -20.17 -18.80
N ASP A 480 -3.43 -19.59 -18.45
CA ASP A 480 -2.14 -20.04 -18.97
C ASP A 480 -1.44 -20.99 -17.98
N PRO A 481 -1.24 -22.28 -18.35
CA PRO A 481 -0.55 -23.25 -17.51
C PRO A 481 0.88 -22.87 -17.13
N TRP A 482 1.55 -21.98 -17.86
CA TRP A 482 2.92 -21.53 -17.57
C TRP A 482 3.05 -20.87 -16.19
N PHE A 483 2.00 -20.19 -15.73
CA PHE A 483 2.01 -19.49 -14.43
C PHE A 483 1.94 -20.43 -13.23
N HIS A 484 1.46 -21.67 -13.40
CA HIS A 484 1.16 -22.57 -12.28
C HIS A 484 0.30 -21.87 -11.18
N GLU A 485 -0.68 -21.07 -11.60
CA GLU A 485 -1.54 -20.24 -10.74
C GLU A 485 -0.84 -19.11 -9.96
N THR A 486 0.45 -18.84 -10.23
CA THR A 486 1.29 -17.87 -9.52
C THR A 486 2.00 -16.89 -10.46
N LEU A 487 2.09 -15.61 -10.11
CA LEU A 487 2.88 -14.65 -10.89
C LEU A 487 4.39 -14.90 -10.72
N PRO A 488 5.20 -14.77 -11.79
CA PRO A 488 6.64 -15.02 -11.75
C PRO A 488 7.38 -14.01 -10.86
N GLN A 489 6.93 -12.76 -10.84
CA GLN A 489 7.41 -11.72 -9.93
C GLN A 489 6.33 -11.38 -8.93
N HIS A 490 6.73 -11.14 -7.67
CA HIS A 490 5.80 -10.70 -6.64
C HIS A 490 5.23 -9.33 -7.03
N LEU A 491 3.91 -9.15 -6.91
CA LEU A 491 3.25 -7.88 -7.19
C LEU A 491 2.66 -7.29 -5.90
N THR A 492 3.10 -6.08 -5.58
CA THR A 492 2.65 -5.35 -4.39
C THR A 492 1.78 -4.16 -4.80
N PHE A 493 0.52 -4.17 -4.35
CA PHE A 493 -0.35 -3.00 -4.43
C PHE A 493 -0.13 -2.12 -3.20
N LEU A 494 0.52 -0.97 -3.37
CA LEU A 494 0.77 -0.01 -2.31
C LEU A 494 -0.24 1.14 -2.44
N MET A 495 -1.28 1.11 -1.61
CA MET A 495 -2.40 2.04 -1.73
C MET A 495 -2.26 3.12 -0.67
N ASP A 496 -1.47 4.17 -0.95
CA ASP A 496 -1.36 5.34 -0.08
C ASP A 496 -2.73 6.07 -0.10
N GLU A 497 -3.35 6.17 1.08
CA GLU A 497 -4.74 6.60 1.26
C GLU A 497 -5.78 5.72 0.52
N PHE A 498 -5.85 4.45 0.91
CA PHE A 498 -6.81 3.46 0.40
C PHE A 498 -8.27 3.94 0.39
N ALA A 499 -8.66 4.84 1.29
CA ALA A 499 -10.02 5.35 1.40
C ALA A 499 -10.51 6.12 0.15
N ASN A 500 -9.61 6.73 -0.61
CA ASN A 500 -9.96 7.59 -1.75
C ASN A 500 -10.25 6.80 -3.04
N VAL A 501 -9.71 5.57 -3.15
CA VAL A 501 -9.91 4.75 -4.35
C VAL A 501 -11.26 4.04 -4.27
N THR A 502 -12.13 4.16 -5.28
CA THR A 502 -13.34 3.34 -5.35
C THR A 502 -12.97 1.95 -5.84
N LEU A 503 -13.33 0.92 -5.07
CA LEU A 503 -13.08 -0.48 -5.45
C LEU A 503 -14.41 -1.23 -5.48
N PRO A 504 -14.54 -2.26 -6.33
CA PRO A 504 -15.70 -3.14 -6.30
C PRO A 504 -15.75 -3.89 -4.97
N ASP A 505 -16.96 -4.25 -4.52
CA ASP A 505 -17.17 -5.00 -3.26
C ASP A 505 -16.44 -6.36 -3.30
N SER A 506 -16.28 -6.95 -4.50
CA SER A 506 -15.51 -8.18 -4.77
C SER A 506 -14.01 -8.06 -4.44
N PHE A 507 -13.48 -6.85 -4.21
CA PHE A 507 -12.10 -6.66 -3.79
C PHE A 507 -11.79 -7.39 -2.46
N VAL A 508 -12.74 -7.42 -1.51
CA VAL A 508 -12.56 -8.10 -0.22
C VAL A 508 -12.41 -9.61 -0.41
N GLU A 509 -13.17 -10.19 -1.33
CA GLU A 509 -13.07 -11.61 -1.70
C GLU A 509 -11.74 -11.90 -2.40
N ARG A 510 -11.30 -11.02 -3.32
CA ARG A 510 -10.01 -11.14 -4.00
C ARG A 510 -8.84 -11.04 -3.02
N LEU A 511 -8.92 -10.18 -2.01
CA LEU A 511 -7.91 -10.05 -0.97
C LEU A 511 -7.63 -11.37 -0.24
N SER A 512 -8.64 -12.23 -0.08
CA SER A 512 -8.48 -13.56 0.53
C SER A 512 -7.69 -14.56 -0.35
N THR A 513 -7.75 -14.41 -1.68
CA THR A 513 -7.18 -15.36 -2.67
C THR A 513 -5.92 -14.85 -3.35
N MET A 514 -5.60 -13.55 -3.28
CA MET A 514 -4.47 -12.97 -4.00
C MET A 514 -3.11 -13.52 -3.56
N ARG A 515 -3.03 -14.06 -2.34
CA ARG A 515 -1.85 -14.79 -1.85
C ARG A 515 -1.43 -15.89 -2.82
N SER A 516 -2.36 -16.72 -3.28
CA SER A 516 -2.01 -17.90 -4.10
C SER A 516 -1.42 -17.50 -5.45
N ARG A 517 -1.65 -16.26 -5.86
CA ARG A 517 -1.18 -15.68 -7.13
C ARG A 517 0.11 -14.88 -6.99
N ASN A 518 0.78 -14.95 -5.83
CA ASN A 518 1.99 -14.17 -5.53
C ASN A 518 1.75 -12.65 -5.56
N MET A 519 0.58 -12.21 -5.08
CA MET A 519 0.20 -10.81 -4.95
C MET A 519 -0.04 -10.43 -3.48
N SER A 520 0.15 -9.15 -3.16
CA SER A 520 -0.15 -8.59 -1.83
C SER A 520 -0.61 -7.14 -1.91
N ALA A 521 -1.37 -6.70 -0.91
CA ALA A 521 -1.83 -5.32 -0.81
C ALA A 521 -1.44 -4.68 0.52
N PHE A 522 -0.81 -3.51 0.46
CA PHE A 522 -0.60 -2.59 1.57
C PHE A 522 -1.69 -1.51 1.52
N MET A 523 -2.70 -1.68 2.36
CA MET A 523 -3.81 -0.74 2.48
C MET A 523 -3.52 0.23 3.61
N ILE A 524 -3.33 1.49 3.26
CA ILE A 524 -2.95 2.54 4.20
C ILE A 524 -4.19 3.38 4.50
N VAL A 525 -4.60 3.44 5.76
CA VAL A 525 -5.76 4.20 6.23
C VAL A 525 -5.42 5.06 7.45
N GLN A 526 -6.23 6.08 7.69
CA GLN A 526 -6.09 6.95 8.86
C GLN A 526 -6.77 6.35 10.10
N ASN A 527 -7.90 5.68 9.88
CA ASN A 527 -8.69 5.01 10.91
C ASN A 527 -9.50 3.85 10.33
N LEU A 528 -10.07 2.99 11.17
CA LEU A 528 -10.90 1.87 10.72
C LEU A 528 -12.29 2.31 10.24
N ILE A 529 -12.76 3.50 10.65
CA ILE A 529 -14.05 4.05 10.19
C ILE A 529 -14.04 4.31 8.68
N GLN A 530 -12.89 4.69 8.09
CA GLN A 530 -12.74 4.81 6.64
C GLN A 530 -13.03 3.49 5.92
N LEU A 531 -12.58 2.35 6.47
CA LEU A 531 -12.89 1.03 5.90
C LEU A 531 -14.39 0.74 5.96
N LYS A 532 -15.01 1.00 7.11
CA LYS A 532 -16.45 0.80 7.32
C LYS A 532 -17.31 1.64 6.37
N ARG A 533 -16.89 2.87 6.06
CA ARG A 533 -17.58 3.73 5.07
C ARG A 533 -17.42 3.20 3.65
N LYS A 534 -16.25 2.66 3.33
CA LYS A 534 -15.95 2.14 1.99
C LYS A 534 -16.66 0.82 1.70
N PHE A 535 -16.75 -0.07 2.69
CA PHE A 535 -17.43 -1.36 2.60
C PHE A 535 -18.52 -1.49 3.68
N PRO A 536 -19.65 -0.77 3.56
CA PRO A 536 -20.66 -0.71 4.62
C PRO A 536 -21.58 -1.94 4.68
N LYS A 537 -21.52 -2.82 3.67
CA LYS A 537 -22.40 -3.98 3.54
C LYS A 537 -21.80 -5.19 4.25
N TYR A 538 -22.67 -6.00 4.88
CA TYR A 538 -22.35 -7.34 5.39
C TYR A 538 -21.08 -7.47 6.25
N ASP A 539 -20.71 -6.44 7.01
CA ASP A 539 -19.49 -6.42 7.84
C ASP A 539 -18.18 -6.70 7.04
N MET A 540 -18.17 -6.34 5.75
CA MET A 540 -17.02 -6.53 4.85
C MET A 540 -15.74 -5.82 5.31
N ASP A 541 -15.85 -4.75 6.11
CA ASP A 541 -14.71 -4.10 6.74
C ASP A 541 -13.98 -5.01 7.73
N HIS A 542 -14.72 -5.82 8.50
CA HIS A 542 -14.14 -6.83 9.39
C HIS A 542 -13.49 -7.96 8.62
N ASP A 543 -14.09 -8.41 7.52
CA ASP A 543 -13.51 -9.43 6.64
C ASP A 543 -12.20 -8.95 6.00
N LEU A 544 -12.15 -7.70 5.56
CA LEU A 544 -10.92 -7.09 5.02
C LEU A 544 -9.79 -7.10 6.05
N ILE A 545 -10.06 -6.68 7.29
CA ILE A 545 -9.07 -6.74 8.38
C ILE A 545 -8.70 -8.20 8.68
N GLY A 546 -9.66 -9.11 8.66
CA GLY A 546 -9.48 -10.56 8.81
C GLY A 546 -8.58 -11.17 7.73
N ASN A 547 -8.60 -10.63 6.51
CA ASN A 547 -7.77 -11.06 5.39
C ASN A 547 -6.37 -10.44 5.40
N CYS A 548 -6.08 -9.46 6.27
CA CYS A 548 -4.74 -8.93 6.48
C CYS A 548 -3.96 -9.76 7.49
N SER A 549 -2.75 -10.22 7.13
CA SER A 549 -1.86 -10.91 8.07
C SER A 549 -0.92 -9.97 8.80
N ILE A 550 -0.67 -8.80 8.21
CA ILE A 550 0.16 -7.76 8.80
C ILE A 550 -0.77 -6.62 9.21
N ILE A 551 -0.72 -6.21 10.47
CA ILE A 551 -1.41 -5.02 10.96
C ILE A 551 -0.36 -4.13 11.61
N GLU A 552 -0.20 -2.94 11.08
CA GLU A 552 0.78 -1.96 11.58
C GLU A 552 0.08 -0.69 12.03
N ILE A 553 0.36 -0.28 13.26
CA ILE A 553 -0.19 0.91 13.89
C ILE A 553 0.95 1.91 14.05
N LEU A 554 0.96 2.91 13.17
CA LEU A 554 1.96 3.97 13.18
C LEU A 554 1.63 5.05 14.22
N GLY A 555 0.39 5.15 14.69
CA GLY A 555 0.04 6.09 15.75
C GLY A 555 -1.42 5.96 16.11
N ALA A 556 -1.79 6.57 17.24
CA ALA A 556 -3.13 6.53 17.79
C ALA A 556 -4.18 7.02 16.78
N PRO A 557 -5.07 6.16 16.25
CA PRO A 557 -6.22 6.60 15.47
C PRO A 557 -7.30 7.20 16.40
N ASP A 558 -8.56 6.92 16.17
CA ASP A 558 -9.66 7.18 17.10
C ASP A 558 -9.76 6.13 18.21
N GLN A 559 -10.53 6.45 19.25
CA GLN A 559 -10.74 5.60 20.42
C GLN A 559 -11.37 4.24 20.06
N ASP A 560 -12.38 4.23 19.19
CA ASP A 560 -13.09 3.01 18.80
C ASP A 560 -12.15 2.05 18.06
N SER A 561 -11.34 2.58 17.14
CA SER A 561 -10.28 1.82 16.47
C SER A 561 -9.27 1.24 17.48
N CYS A 562 -8.86 2.02 18.50
CA CYS A 562 -7.93 1.54 19.53
C CYS A 562 -8.52 0.38 20.36
N GLU A 563 -9.81 0.44 20.70
CA GLU A 563 -10.50 -0.62 21.44
C GLU A 563 -10.61 -1.91 20.63
N TYR A 564 -10.89 -1.80 19.33
CA TYR A 564 -10.90 -2.94 18.43
C TYR A 564 -9.50 -3.56 18.27
N LEU A 565 -8.49 -2.74 18.00
CA LEU A 565 -7.10 -3.19 17.79
C LEU A 565 -6.47 -3.77 19.06
N SER A 566 -6.78 -3.22 20.24
CA SER A 566 -6.27 -3.73 21.53
C SER A 566 -6.59 -5.20 21.74
N LYS A 567 -7.78 -5.66 21.32
CA LYS A 567 -8.18 -7.08 21.40
C LYS A 567 -7.29 -7.99 20.55
N MET A 568 -6.69 -7.49 19.47
CA MET A 568 -5.82 -8.27 18.58
C MET A 568 -4.44 -8.54 19.18
N PHE A 569 -3.94 -7.68 20.07
CA PHE A 569 -2.67 -7.90 20.78
C PHE A 569 -2.79 -8.98 21.86
N GLY A 570 -4.01 -9.33 22.25
CA GLY A 570 -4.30 -10.33 23.27
C GLY A 570 -4.01 -9.86 24.69
N ASN A 571 -4.28 -10.74 25.64
CA ASN A 571 -4.12 -10.49 27.07
C ASN A 571 -2.93 -11.26 27.65
N GLN A 572 -2.29 -10.66 28.63
CA GLN A 572 -1.21 -11.23 29.42
C GLN A 572 -1.66 -11.43 30.86
N THR A 573 -1.14 -12.48 31.49
CA THR A 573 -1.37 -12.80 32.89
C THR A 573 -0.36 -12.06 33.76
N ILE A 574 -0.82 -11.25 34.72
CA ILE A 574 0.03 -10.50 35.66
C ILE A 574 -0.19 -11.00 37.08
N HIS A 575 0.91 -11.29 37.78
CA HIS A 575 0.90 -11.62 39.20
C HIS A 575 1.09 -10.34 40.03
N LYS A 576 0.07 -9.96 40.80
CA LYS A 576 0.09 -8.84 41.72
C LYS A 576 0.37 -9.34 43.13
N ARG A 577 1.54 -8.99 43.65
CA ARG A 577 1.86 -9.17 45.07
C ARG A 577 1.50 -7.93 45.86
N SER A 578 0.58 -8.06 46.80
CA SER A 578 0.20 -7.03 47.76
C SER A 578 0.85 -7.34 49.11
N ILE A 579 1.59 -6.37 49.67
CA ILE A 579 2.23 -6.49 50.98
C ILE A 579 1.57 -5.50 51.94
N GLY A 580 0.88 -6.00 52.96
CA GLY A 580 0.29 -5.19 54.02
C GLY A 580 1.21 -5.14 55.23
N ASN A 581 1.72 -3.96 55.57
CA ASN A 581 2.53 -3.77 56.79
C ASN A 581 1.72 -3.02 57.85
N THR A 582 1.60 -3.62 59.04
CA THR A 582 1.01 -2.95 60.21
C THR A 582 2.11 -2.53 61.17
N TYR A 583 2.25 -1.23 61.41
CA TYR A 583 3.24 -0.68 62.34
C TYR A 583 2.60 -0.44 63.72
N GLY A 584 2.73 -1.41 64.61
CA GLY A 584 2.31 -1.37 66.00
C GLY A 584 3.30 -2.11 66.92
N MET A 585 3.02 -2.18 68.23
CA MET A 585 3.92 -2.76 69.23
C MET A 585 4.23 -4.26 69.01
N GLN A 586 3.37 -4.96 68.26
CA GLN A 586 3.67 -6.21 67.55
C GLN A 586 3.29 -6.00 66.08
N GLY A 587 4.26 -5.64 65.25
CA GLY A 587 4.04 -5.49 63.82
C GLY A 587 3.81 -6.84 63.14
N SER A 588 2.91 -6.87 62.15
CA SER A 588 2.69 -8.02 61.28
C SER A 588 2.79 -7.59 59.81
N THR A 589 3.31 -8.49 58.99
CA THR A 589 3.35 -8.35 57.53
C THR A 589 2.47 -9.42 56.93
N SER A 590 1.48 -9.01 56.13
CA SER A 590 0.66 -9.91 55.32
C SER A 590 1.12 -9.86 53.86
N HIS A 591 1.12 -11.02 53.21
CA HIS A 591 1.41 -11.15 51.78
C HIS A 591 0.20 -11.78 51.10
N THR A 592 -0.28 -11.14 50.03
CA THR A 592 -1.38 -11.64 49.21
C THR A 592 -0.93 -11.60 47.75
N ASP A 593 -0.89 -12.75 47.09
CA ASP A 593 -0.54 -12.89 45.68
C ASP A 593 -1.83 -13.14 44.89
N ASP A 594 -2.20 -12.21 44.01
CA ASP A 594 -3.36 -12.30 43.13
C ASP A 594 -2.92 -12.41 41.67
N ILE A 595 -3.67 -13.16 40.85
CA ILE A 595 -3.45 -13.28 39.41
C ILE A 595 -4.51 -12.41 38.71
N MET A 596 -4.09 -11.54 37.79
CA MET A 596 -4.96 -10.62 37.07
C MET A 596 -4.73 -10.69 35.57
N GLU A 597 -5.80 -10.47 34.80
CA GLU A 597 -5.75 -10.27 33.36
C GLU A 597 -5.42 -8.81 33.03
N LYS A 598 -4.46 -8.59 32.11
CA LYS A 598 -4.19 -7.27 31.53
C LYS A 598 -4.03 -7.40 30.02
N PRO A 599 -4.63 -6.52 29.20
CA PRO A 599 -4.26 -6.42 27.79
C PRO A 599 -2.74 -6.21 27.62
N LEU A 600 -2.13 -6.88 26.63
CA LEU A 600 -0.71 -6.65 26.29
C LEU A 600 -0.49 -5.19 25.89
N PHE A 601 -1.42 -4.66 25.09
CA PHE A 601 -1.47 -3.27 24.71
C PHE A 601 -2.90 -2.74 24.84
N SER A 602 -3.16 -2.00 25.92
CA SER A 602 -4.50 -1.47 26.19
C SER A 602 -4.88 -0.36 25.22
N ALA A 603 -6.18 -0.16 24.99
CA ALA A 603 -6.68 0.93 24.15
C ALA A 603 -6.18 2.31 24.61
N GLN A 604 -6.07 2.53 25.93
CA GLN A 604 -5.54 3.79 26.48
C GLN A 604 -4.04 3.96 26.21
N GLU A 605 -3.23 2.89 26.34
CA GLU A 605 -1.81 2.93 25.99
C GLU A 605 -1.64 3.19 24.48
N MET A 606 -2.45 2.54 23.64
CA MET A 606 -2.45 2.74 22.18
C MET A 606 -2.88 4.15 21.78
N TYR A 607 -3.92 4.69 22.40
CA TYR A 607 -4.38 6.07 22.16
C TYR A 607 -3.34 7.11 22.60
N SER A 608 -2.45 6.76 23.53
CA SER A 608 -1.35 7.61 23.98
C SER A 608 -0.07 7.53 23.12
N MET A 609 -0.07 6.73 22.04
CA MET A 609 1.07 6.61 21.14
C MET A 609 1.46 7.97 20.54
N LYS A 610 2.74 8.31 20.67
CA LYS A 610 3.27 9.55 20.09
C LYS A 610 3.43 9.42 18.58
N LYS A 611 3.23 10.54 17.88
CA LYS A 611 3.42 10.65 16.42
C LYS A 611 4.81 10.20 15.96
N ASP A 612 5.88 10.56 16.68
CA ASP A 612 7.26 10.15 16.39
C ASP A 612 7.72 8.95 17.24
N GLY A 613 6.76 8.26 17.88
CA GLY A 613 7.01 7.10 18.71
C GLY A 613 7.23 5.80 17.91
N PRO A 614 7.42 4.69 18.63
CA PRO A 614 7.43 3.35 18.03
C PRO A 614 6.09 3.01 17.38
N ALA A 615 6.13 2.07 16.44
CA ALA A 615 4.97 1.46 15.83
C ALA A 615 4.65 0.13 16.54
N ALA A 616 3.36 -0.20 16.62
CA ALA A 616 2.90 -1.51 17.08
C ALA A 616 2.56 -2.37 15.86
N ILE A 617 3.15 -3.55 15.76
CA ILE A 617 3.03 -4.42 14.58
C ILE A 617 2.56 -5.79 15.02
N ILE A 618 1.55 -6.31 14.34
CA ILE A 618 1.07 -7.69 14.46
C ILE A 618 1.36 -8.36 13.13
N VAL A 619 2.08 -9.49 13.17
CA VAL A 619 2.19 -10.41 12.06
C VAL A 619 1.56 -11.73 12.50
N LYS A 620 0.48 -12.16 11.83
CA LYS A 620 -0.22 -13.40 12.19
C LYS A 620 0.74 -14.58 12.18
N GLY A 621 0.78 -15.30 13.30
CA GLY A 621 1.72 -16.40 13.53
C GLY A 621 2.96 -16.02 14.34
N SER A 622 3.19 -14.73 14.61
CA SER A 622 4.23 -14.25 15.52
C SER A 622 3.64 -13.59 16.76
N ASN A 623 4.48 -13.42 17.79
CA ASN A 623 4.19 -12.50 18.87
C ASN A 623 4.19 -11.04 18.36
N PRO A 624 3.35 -10.14 18.90
CA PRO A 624 3.33 -8.73 18.51
C PRO A 624 4.67 -8.03 18.77
N LEU A 625 4.92 -6.96 18.02
CA LEU A 625 6.13 -6.14 18.09
C LEU A 625 5.77 -4.70 18.48
N TYR A 626 6.62 -4.05 19.27
CA TYR A 626 6.52 -2.63 19.57
C TYR A 626 7.89 -2.00 19.39
N GLU A 627 8.18 -1.58 18.17
CA GLU A 627 9.52 -1.24 17.71
C GLU A 627 9.57 0.17 17.12
N PRO A 628 10.72 0.86 17.15
CA PRO A 628 10.87 2.16 16.52
C PRO A 628 10.48 2.08 15.03
N LYS A 629 9.71 3.07 14.57
CA LYS A 629 9.48 3.26 13.12
C LYS A 629 10.81 3.38 12.40
N VAL A 630 10.85 2.93 11.14
CA VAL A 630 12.05 2.99 10.30
C VAL A 630 12.69 4.38 10.37
N GLN A 631 13.95 4.47 10.77
CA GLN A 631 14.67 5.74 10.81
C GLN A 631 15.23 6.10 9.43
N PHE A 632 14.35 6.28 8.45
CA PHE A 632 14.74 6.43 7.05
C PHE A 632 15.66 7.64 6.79
N GLN A 633 15.56 8.70 7.59
CA GLN A 633 16.47 9.85 7.55
C GLN A 633 17.94 9.50 7.83
N ASN A 634 18.19 8.39 8.51
CA ASN A 634 19.52 7.86 8.80
C ASN A 634 19.95 6.77 7.80
N SER A 635 19.08 6.41 6.84
CA SER A 635 19.38 5.42 5.82
C SER A 635 20.33 5.98 4.76
N PRO A 636 21.29 5.18 4.26
CA PRO A 636 22.11 5.58 3.11
C PRO A 636 21.27 5.77 1.83
N LEU A 637 20.07 5.17 1.77
CA LEU A 637 19.15 5.29 0.64
C LEU A 637 18.37 6.61 0.63
N MET A 638 18.41 7.40 1.71
CA MET A 638 17.65 8.64 1.81
C MET A 638 17.86 9.59 0.62
N PRO A 639 19.10 9.88 0.17
CA PRO A 639 19.31 10.81 -0.95
C PRO A 639 18.71 10.32 -2.27
N LEU A 640 18.50 9.02 -2.43
CA LEU A 640 17.96 8.42 -3.66
C LEU A 640 16.44 8.42 -3.70
N LEU A 641 15.79 8.24 -2.54
CA LEU A 641 14.33 8.11 -2.39
C LEU A 641 13.66 9.37 -1.79
N CYS A 642 14.41 10.47 -1.66
CA CYS A 642 13.93 11.78 -1.19
C CYS A 642 14.59 12.91 -2.01
N ARG A 643 14.72 12.72 -3.33
CA ARG A 643 15.34 13.71 -4.21
C ARG A 643 14.53 15.02 -4.19
N LYS A 644 15.25 16.14 -4.27
CA LYS A 644 14.63 17.47 -4.41
C LYS A 644 14.18 17.73 -5.84
N ASP A 645 15.01 17.32 -6.80
CA ASP A 645 14.72 17.48 -8.21
C ASP A 645 13.67 16.46 -8.65
N TYR A 646 12.65 16.94 -9.36
CA TYR A 646 11.54 16.13 -9.81
C TYR A 646 12.00 15.14 -10.88
N TYR A 647 11.57 13.89 -10.74
CA TYR A 647 11.70 12.91 -11.80
C TYR A 647 10.91 13.33 -13.04
N VAL A 648 11.58 13.29 -14.21
CA VAL A 648 10.97 13.54 -15.52
C VAL A 648 10.88 12.19 -16.27
N PRO A 649 9.68 11.71 -16.63
CA PRO A 649 9.50 10.48 -17.40
C PRO A 649 10.36 10.41 -18.68
N LYS A 650 10.83 9.19 -19.00
CA LYS A 650 11.59 8.90 -20.23
C LYS A 650 10.92 9.41 -21.51
N ASN A 651 9.60 9.26 -21.62
CA ASN A 651 8.85 9.66 -22.82
C ASN A 651 8.94 11.17 -23.05
N LEU A 652 8.94 11.97 -21.98
CA LEU A 652 9.08 13.42 -22.05
C LEU A 652 10.53 13.85 -22.30
N ARG A 653 11.50 13.13 -21.72
CA ARG A 653 12.93 13.33 -22.08
C ARG A 653 13.17 13.07 -23.56
N LYS A 654 12.57 12.00 -24.10
CA LYS A 654 12.64 11.66 -25.53
C LYS A 654 11.92 12.70 -26.39
N ALA A 655 10.74 13.18 -25.98
CA ALA A 655 10.01 14.23 -26.70
C ALA A 655 10.76 15.56 -26.72
N ALA A 656 11.38 15.96 -25.59
CA ALA A 656 12.23 17.15 -25.51
C ALA A 656 13.49 17.04 -26.39
N ASN A 657 14.05 15.83 -26.51
CA ASN A 657 15.24 15.56 -27.30
C ASN A 657 14.94 15.13 -28.75
N SER A 658 13.67 15.17 -29.18
CA SER A 658 13.29 14.84 -30.57
C SER A 658 13.47 16.07 -31.47
N PRO A 659 14.08 15.93 -32.66
CA PRO A 659 14.31 17.06 -33.55
C PRO A 659 12.97 17.70 -33.95
N ALA A 660 12.89 19.02 -33.83
CA ALA A 660 11.74 19.76 -34.34
C ALA A 660 11.79 19.70 -35.88
N ILE A 661 10.70 19.24 -36.48
CA ILE A 661 10.58 19.16 -37.95
C ILE A 661 10.04 20.51 -38.45
N GLY A 662 10.88 21.23 -39.19
CA GLY A 662 10.49 22.48 -39.83
C GLY A 662 9.40 22.28 -40.90
N PRO A 663 8.65 23.32 -41.28
CA PRO A 663 7.64 23.25 -42.34
C PRO A 663 8.20 22.88 -43.73
N ASP A 664 9.53 22.85 -43.90
CA ASP A 664 10.26 22.38 -45.08
C ASP A 664 10.76 20.93 -44.98
N GLY A 665 10.47 20.24 -43.88
CA GLY A 665 10.91 18.87 -43.61
C GLY A 665 12.35 18.75 -43.13
N SER A 666 13.00 19.85 -42.76
CA SER A 666 14.34 19.81 -42.15
C SER A 666 14.29 19.51 -40.65
N GLU A 667 15.15 18.59 -40.21
CA GLU A 667 15.35 18.24 -38.80
C GLU A 667 16.29 19.27 -38.16
N TYR A 668 15.79 20.02 -37.18
CA TYR A 668 16.62 20.91 -36.36
C TYR A 668 16.86 20.27 -34.99
N TYR A 669 18.14 20.20 -34.63
CA TYR A 669 18.58 19.92 -33.27
C TYR A 669 18.85 21.26 -32.58
N ASP A 670 18.14 21.54 -31.49
CA ASP A 670 18.34 22.76 -30.73
C ASP A 670 19.57 22.58 -29.81
N GLU A 671 20.78 22.84 -30.35
CA GLU A 671 22.05 22.68 -29.62
C GLU A 671 22.21 23.68 -28.44
N GLU A 672 21.32 24.67 -28.31
CA GLU A 672 21.35 25.66 -27.21
C GLU A 672 20.40 25.32 -26.04
N ALA A 673 19.63 24.22 -26.11
CA ALA A 673 18.73 23.82 -25.02
C ALA A 673 19.46 23.21 -23.80
N ASP A 674 20.75 22.89 -23.92
CA ASP A 674 21.52 22.20 -22.87
C ASP A 674 22.14 23.11 -21.81
N ASP A 675 22.11 24.45 -21.92
CA ASP A 675 22.88 25.32 -20.99
C ASP A 675 22.21 26.62 -20.50
N VAL A 676 20.88 26.80 -20.65
CA VAL A 676 20.17 27.87 -19.92
C VAL A 676 18.99 27.28 -19.14
N VAL A 677 19.31 26.66 -18.01
CA VAL A 677 18.33 26.34 -16.98
C VAL A 677 17.80 27.65 -16.43
N VAL A 678 16.56 28.00 -16.79
CA VAL A 678 15.87 29.08 -16.11
C VAL A 678 15.65 28.66 -14.67
N ASP A 679 16.20 29.45 -13.75
CA ASP A 679 16.03 29.23 -12.31
C ASP A 679 14.57 29.51 -11.93
N PHE A 680 13.73 28.48 -12.04
CA PHE A 680 12.32 28.54 -11.70
C PHE A 680 12.10 28.88 -10.22
N GLU A 681 13.06 28.65 -9.32
CA GLU A 681 12.93 29.04 -7.90
C GLU A 681 12.85 30.57 -7.73
N LYS A 682 13.49 31.34 -8.61
CA LYS A 682 13.40 32.82 -8.63
C LYS A 682 11.97 33.32 -8.85
N TYR A 683 11.15 32.54 -9.55
CA TYR A 683 9.83 32.95 -10.04
C TYR A 683 8.64 32.53 -9.15
N GLY A 684 8.88 31.82 -8.04
CA GLY A 684 7.87 31.50 -7.02
C GLY A 684 6.53 31.00 -7.57
N ASP A 685 5.41 31.62 -7.15
CA ASP A 685 4.04 31.24 -7.56
C ASP A 685 3.75 31.46 -9.07
N ARG A 686 4.67 32.10 -9.82
CA ARG A 686 4.50 32.46 -11.24
C ARG A 686 5.33 31.58 -12.19
N GLN A 687 5.94 30.50 -11.71
CA GLN A 687 6.67 29.50 -12.52
C GLN A 687 5.88 29.01 -13.74
N LEU A 688 4.55 28.85 -13.59
CA LEU A 688 3.65 28.43 -14.67
C LEU A 688 3.55 29.47 -15.81
N MET A 689 3.66 30.76 -15.49
CA MET A 689 3.60 31.84 -16.48
C MET A 689 4.90 31.90 -17.28
N VAL A 690 6.04 31.72 -16.62
CA VAL A 690 7.36 31.61 -17.25
C VAL A 690 7.42 30.42 -18.18
N LYS A 691 6.93 29.24 -17.76
CA LYS A 691 6.83 28.05 -18.61
C LYS A 691 5.97 28.30 -19.85
N LYS A 692 4.82 28.96 -19.70
CA LYS A 692 3.93 29.31 -20.82
C LYS A 692 4.53 30.34 -21.79
N LEU A 693 5.42 31.23 -21.34
CA LEU A 693 6.15 32.15 -22.24
C LEU A 693 7.19 31.36 -23.06
N MET A 694 7.90 30.42 -22.44
CA MET A 694 8.82 29.54 -23.17
C MET A 694 8.10 28.66 -24.19
N ASP A 695 6.96 28.07 -23.82
CA ASP A 695 6.14 27.26 -24.74
C ASP A 695 5.65 28.07 -25.95
N LYS A 696 5.51 29.39 -25.80
CA LYS A 696 5.20 30.33 -26.90
C LYS A 696 6.41 30.81 -27.69
N GLY A 697 7.63 30.35 -27.36
CA GLY A 697 8.87 30.61 -28.07
C GLY A 697 9.69 31.80 -27.56
N PHE A 698 9.35 32.38 -26.41
CA PHE A 698 10.14 33.46 -25.81
C PHE A 698 11.45 32.92 -25.23
N LYS A 699 12.56 33.60 -25.56
CA LYS A 699 13.89 33.24 -25.08
C LYS A 699 14.09 33.67 -23.61
N PRO A 700 14.94 32.98 -22.83
CA PRO A 700 15.16 33.29 -21.41
C PRO A 700 15.49 34.77 -21.13
N HIS A 701 16.33 35.40 -21.95
CA HIS A 701 16.69 36.81 -21.80
C HIS A 701 15.54 37.79 -22.10
N GLN A 702 14.55 37.40 -22.92
CA GLN A 702 13.34 38.20 -23.12
C GLN A 702 12.41 38.10 -21.90
N ILE A 703 12.34 36.91 -21.28
CA ILE A 703 11.54 36.67 -20.07
C ILE A 703 12.11 37.43 -18.87
N ASP A 704 13.43 37.47 -18.71
CA ASP A 704 14.10 38.24 -17.65
C ASP A 704 13.78 39.74 -17.73
N VAL A 705 13.64 40.29 -18.94
CA VAL A 705 13.27 41.71 -19.15
C VAL A 705 11.80 41.96 -18.82
N MET A 706 10.95 40.95 -19.03
CA MET A 706 9.52 40.99 -18.69
C MET A 706 9.26 40.74 -17.18
N GLU A 707 10.30 40.36 -16.41
CA GLU A 707 10.22 40.00 -15.00
C GLU A 707 9.55 41.11 -14.17
N ASP A 708 9.94 42.37 -14.37
CA ASP A 708 9.41 43.50 -13.61
C ASP A 708 7.89 43.69 -13.83
N VAL A 709 7.37 43.35 -15.02
CA VAL A 709 5.93 43.44 -15.33
C VAL A 709 5.17 42.22 -14.84
N ILE A 710 5.77 41.02 -14.95
CA ILE A 710 5.20 39.75 -14.46
C ILE A 710 5.08 39.76 -12.92
N LEU A 711 6.04 40.38 -12.23
CA LEU A 711 6.09 40.44 -10.78
C LEU A 711 5.24 41.56 -10.19
N ASN A 712 5.20 42.75 -10.81
CA ASN A 712 4.59 43.94 -10.18
C ASN A 712 3.17 44.26 -10.66
N VAL A 713 2.72 43.71 -11.79
CA VAL A 713 1.40 44.01 -12.35
C VAL A 713 0.61 42.71 -12.51
N ASN A 714 -0.64 42.68 -12.04
CA ASN A 714 -1.48 41.48 -12.09
C ASN A 714 -2.05 41.25 -13.51
N VAL A 715 -1.16 41.15 -14.50
CA VAL A 715 -1.45 41.10 -15.94
C VAL A 715 -1.79 39.68 -16.35
N ARG A 716 -2.82 39.51 -17.18
CA ARG A 716 -3.14 38.19 -17.76
C ARG A 716 -2.20 37.90 -18.92
N MET A 717 -1.88 36.64 -19.13
CA MET A 717 -1.00 36.19 -20.22
C MET A 717 -1.47 36.68 -21.61
N ASP A 718 -2.79 36.74 -21.79
CA ASP A 718 -3.40 37.18 -23.04
C ASP A 718 -3.09 38.66 -23.34
N ASP A 719 -2.92 39.49 -22.31
CA ASP A 719 -2.57 40.90 -22.46
C ASP A 719 -1.10 41.06 -22.87
N ILE A 720 -0.19 40.27 -22.29
CA ILE A 720 1.24 40.31 -22.65
C ILE A 720 1.44 39.87 -24.11
N THR A 721 0.80 38.76 -24.48
CA THR A 721 0.97 38.17 -25.82
C THR A 721 0.18 38.89 -26.92
N ALA A 722 -0.67 39.86 -26.56
CA ALA A 722 -1.33 40.76 -27.52
C ALA A 722 -0.41 41.87 -28.03
N TYR A 723 0.56 42.32 -27.22
CA TYR A 723 1.45 43.43 -27.56
C TYR A 723 2.89 42.99 -27.84
N ILE A 724 3.31 41.86 -27.29
CA ILE A 724 4.69 41.38 -27.36
C ILE A 724 4.72 40.01 -28.04
N ASN A 725 5.65 39.80 -28.97
CA ASN A 725 5.84 38.54 -29.67
C ASN A 725 7.29 38.02 -29.55
N PRO A 726 7.53 36.71 -29.75
CA PRO A 726 8.86 36.11 -29.59
C PRO A 726 9.93 36.61 -30.56
N THR A 727 9.52 37.21 -31.69
CA THR A 727 10.43 37.70 -32.73
C THR A 727 10.95 39.12 -32.47
N MET A 728 10.41 39.82 -31.47
CA MET A 728 10.85 41.17 -31.09
C MET A 728 12.20 41.16 -30.38
N SER A 729 13.01 42.19 -30.63
CA SER A 729 14.25 42.43 -29.90
C SER A 729 13.99 42.86 -28.45
N ILE A 730 14.97 42.68 -27.57
CA ILE A 730 14.88 43.10 -26.16
C ILE A 730 14.52 44.59 -26.04
N GLU A 731 15.14 45.42 -26.89
CA GLU A 731 14.95 46.88 -26.90
C GLU A 731 13.51 47.27 -27.26
N GLU A 732 12.89 46.57 -28.23
CA GLU A 732 11.49 46.77 -28.60
C GLU A 732 10.53 46.30 -27.49
N ILE A 733 10.87 45.21 -26.79
CA ILE A 733 10.09 44.70 -25.66
C ILE A 733 10.11 45.71 -24.51
N GLU A 734 11.29 46.22 -24.14
CA GLU A 734 11.43 47.26 -23.11
C GLU A 734 10.63 48.51 -23.47
N GLU A 735 10.76 48.99 -24.71
CA GLU A 735 10.07 50.21 -25.15
C GLU A 735 8.53 50.06 -25.06
N ILE A 736 7.98 48.89 -25.40
CA ILE A 736 6.54 48.59 -25.27
C ILE A 736 6.09 48.50 -23.81
N LEU A 737 6.91 47.88 -22.95
CA LEU A 737 6.61 47.70 -21.52
C LEU A 737 6.72 49.00 -20.73
N TYR A 738 7.60 49.92 -21.11
CA TYR A 738 7.76 51.22 -20.45
C TYR A 738 6.85 52.33 -21.02
N ALA A 739 6.29 52.13 -22.21
CA ALA A 739 5.37 53.09 -22.84
C ALA A 739 3.90 52.92 -22.44
N ASN A 740 3.50 51.75 -21.91
CA ASN A 740 2.14 51.41 -21.47
C ASN A 740 2.10 51.15 -19.96
#